data_AF-A0A1E5L4M7-F1
#
_entry.id   AF-A0A1E5L4M7-F1
#
_cell.length_a   1.000
_cell.length_b   1.000
_cell.length_c   1.000
_cell.angle_alpha   90.00
_cell.angle_beta   90.00
_cell.angle_gamma   90.00
#
_symmetry.space_group_name_H-M   'P 1'
#
loop_
_entity.id
_entity.type
_entity.pdbx_description
1 polymer ?
#
loop_
_entity_poly.entity_id
_entity_poly.type
_entity_poly.pdbx_seq_one_letter_code
_entity_poly.pdbx_strand_id
1 'polypeptide(L)'
;MKRKIAYLFLILLVVQFIIPLPQASADQVVKITVHAKQYEFVPNKINVKQGDRVKITLIADDVTHGLFIDGYDIKAYDQPKDPEVGIIEFVADKTGNFTFRCPIVCGPMHPFMIGTLVVDPNPTFPIALFLTIGIGMTSLFYVYRRSDELVKNVQAPKEGIDLNKKYPWLEYILNQRWIIYLIFIVNTFFFAIVIFAGFAGTNVGNANFSLIFVWILWWALLIIILLPIGGRLWCTICPIPAPGEWIDRRAFIDKGCEKAPSVAIKGWPKGLKNIWLQNWSFLLVALFSGIILTRPLATSIVLSFFIVLAIITTVIYGKRIFCRYMCPVGGFIGLYSLLAPLGVRVRDKGTCRAHKDKECIVGNEKAYGCPWMETPWTMERNAYCGLCLECFKSCSQKNIALNWQSFGADLLVEKGKKLDEAYKAFIMLTCALAYSVIFQGPWGIFKTWANMSMPGFFIYAGGFLVLNLLIVPLLFALFVWIGKGLAFKDFSKIGHIFTPIVDMLKSTKSMFVPSSAQAEAAATAEKSANPSESFKKLFIDLSYVLVPMGLACWMAFSVSFLFINIVYILHVISDPFGWGWNLFGTKGLEWKPVGTGVYPYIQAFILFFGLIYSNWIGAKIIAKYPLDKGQKFRLLLPITVFLMAITALFLWLYI
;
A
#
# COMPACT_ATOMS: atom_id res chain seq x y z
N MET A 1 -5.60 -7.35 -31.24
CA MET A 1 -6.07 -6.54 -30.08
C MET A 1 -4.95 -5.77 -29.39
N LYS A 2 -3.78 -6.37 -29.13
CA LYS A 2 -2.60 -5.69 -28.55
C LYS A 2 -2.13 -4.43 -29.33
N ARG A 3 -2.17 -4.48 -30.66
CA ARG A 3 -1.79 -3.34 -31.53
C ARG A 3 -2.81 -2.18 -31.49
N LYS A 4 -4.12 -2.44 -31.43
CA LYS A 4 -5.15 -1.39 -31.48
C LYS A 4 -5.23 -0.54 -30.19
N ILE A 5 -4.95 -1.14 -29.02
CA ILE A 5 -4.86 -0.41 -27.75
C ILE A 5 -3.57 0.43 -27.70
N ALA A 6 -2.46 -0.10 -28.23
CA ALA A 6 -1.22 0.65 -28.38
C ALA A 6 -1.39 1.84 -29.34
N TYR A 7 -2.10 1.68 -30.45
CA TYR A 7 -2.41 2.79 -31.36
C TYR A 7 -3.37 3.81 -30.72
N LEU A 8 -4.35 3.40 -29.90
CA LEU A 8 -5.21 4.35 -29.19
C LEU A 8 -4.42 5.16 -28.15
N PHE A 9 -3.48 4.51 -27.44
CA PHE A 9 -2.56 5.18 -26.52
C PHE A 9 -1.60 6.12 -27.25
N LEU A 10 -1.06 5.69 -28.40
CA LEU A 10 -0.18 6.49 -29.25
C LEU A 10 -0.92 7.69 -29.85
N ILE A 11 -2.18 7.50 -30.28
CA ILE A 11 -3.03 8.58 -30.82
C ILE A 11 -3.38 9.57 -29.71
N LEU A 12 -3.70 9.12 -28.48
CA LEU A 12 -3.94 10.02 -27.35
C LEU A 12 -2.67 10.76 -26.89
N LEU A 13 -1.50 10.11 -26.95
CA LEU A 13 -0.19 10.75 -26.73
C LEU A 13 0.14 11.80 -27.80
N VAL A 14 -0.21 11.53 -29.05
CA VAL A 14 0.05 12.43 -30.19
C VAL A 14 -0.97 13.57 -30.26
N VAL A 15 -2.20 13.38 -29.80
CA VAL A 15 -3.22 14.45 -29.71
C VAL A 15 -2.86 15.51 -28.67
N GLN A 16 -2.01 15.20 -27.67
CA GLN A 16 -1.43 16.21 -26.79
C GLN A 16 -0.46 17.19 -27.49
N PHE A 17 -0.02 16.88 -28.72
CA PHE A 17 0.97 17.67 -29.46
C PHE A 17 0.40 18.45 -30.67
N ILE A 18 -0.89 18.34 -31.01
CA ILE A 18 -1.45 18.88 -32.29
C ILE A 18 -2.40 20.08 -32.09
N ILE A 19 -2.51 20.66 -30.90
CA ILE A 19 -3.19 21.96 -30.75
C ILE A 19 -2.11 23.03 -30.53
N PRO A 20 -1.75 23.82 -31.55
CA PRO A 20 -0.92 25.00 -31.33
C PRO A 20 -1.73 25.96 -30.47
N LEU A 21 -1.38 26.02 -29.19
CA LEU A 21 -1.92 27.01 -28.29
C LEU A 21 -1.35 28.37 -28.70
N PRO A 22 -2.17 29.42 -28.81
CA PRO A 22 -1.69 30.74 -29.17
C PRO A 22 -0.65 31.19 -28.14
N GLN A 23 0.57 31.48 -28.59
CA GLN A 23 1.59 32.14 -27.77
C GLN A 23 1.05 33.51 -27.38
N ALA A 24 0.53 33.61 -26.16
CA ALA A 24 0.24 34.90 -25.56
C ALA A 24 1.59 35.56 -25.25
N SER A 25 1.96 36.54 -26.06
CA SER A 25 2.97 37.53 -25.69
C SER A 25 2.36 38.40 -24.59
N ALA A 26 2.64 38.05 -23.34
CA ALA A 26 2.38 38.92 -22.21
C ALA A 26 3.73 39.32 -21.61
N ASP A 27 4.27 40.46 -22.04
CA ASP A 27 5.43 41.11 -21.41
C ASP A 27 5.04 41.72 -20.03
N GLN A 28 4.00 41.16 -19.38
CA GLN A 28 3.47 41.61 -18.11
C GLN A 28 4.33 41.05 -16.98
N VAL A 29 4.84 41.95 -16.14
CA VAL A 29 5.56 41.56 -14.93
C VAL A 29 4.55 41.23 -13.83
N VAL A 30 4.39 39.94 -13.53
CA VAL A 30 3.56 39.44 -12.44
C VAL A 30 4.39 39.39 -11.17
N LYS A 31 4.10 40.28 -10.21
CA LYS A 31 4.77 40.34 -8.91
C LYS A 31 3.97 39.59 -7.86
N ILE A 32 4.59 38.66 -7.14
CA ILE A 32 3.93 37.78 -6.18
C ILE A 32 4.76 37.73 -4.91
N THR A 33 4.13 37.98 -3.77
CA THR A 33 4.75 37.78 -2.46
C THR A 33 4.31 36.44 -1.90
N VAL A 34 5.27 35.59 -1.55
CA VAL A 34 5.05 34.27 -0.96
C VAL A 34 5.58 34.29 0.47
N HIS A 35 4.68 34.13 1.43
CA HIS A 35 5.00 33.91 2.82
C HIS A 35 5.27 32.43 3.07
N ALA A 36 6.44 32.11 3.63
CA ALA A 36 6.84 30.77 4.02
C ALA A 36 6.82 30.67 5.55
N LYS A 37 6.06 29.70 6.05
CA LYS A 37 6.03 29.29 7.45
C LYS A 37 6.16 27.78 7.52
N GLN A 38 6.44 27.22 8.69
CA GLN A 38 6.61 25.79 8.84
C GLN A 38 5.48 24.99 8.17
N TYR A 39 5.88 24.21 7.17
CA TYR A 39 5.07 23.24 6.40
C TYR A 39 4.07 23.84 5.41
N GLU A 40 4.09 25.16 5.18
CA GLU A 40 3.13 25.86 4.31
C GLU A 40 3.75 27.06 3.58
N PHE A 41 3.34 27.26 2.34
CA PHE A 41 3.54 28.49 1.59
C PHE A 41 2.21 29.23 1.43
N VAL A 42 2.20 30.56 1.50
CA VAL A 42 1.00 31.39 1.32
C VAL A 42 1.31 32.51 0.33
N PRO A 43 0.70 32.51 -0.88
CA PRO A 43 -0.24 31.51 -1.39
C PRO A 43 0.45 30.17 -1.68
N ASN A 44 -0.27 29.07 -1.46
CA ASN A 44 0.23 27.73 -1.78
C ASN A 44 0.01 27.33 -3.25
N LYS A 45 -0.78 28.12 -3.99
CA LYS A 45 -1.04 27.98 -5.41
C LYS A 45 -0.85 29.32 -6.10
N ILE A 46 0.00 29.35 -7.11
CA ILE A 46 0.29 30.51 -7.94
C ILE A 46 -0.22 30.20 -9.35
N ASN A 47 -1.03 31.07 -9.95
CA ASN A 47 -1.47 30.91 -11.34
C ASN A 47 -0.91 32.06 -12.17
N VAL A 48 -0.24 31.74 -13.27
CA VAL A 48 0.34 32.67 -14.25
C VAL A 48 0.06 32.16 -15.65
N LYS A 49 0.22 33.01 -16.67
CA LYS A 49 0.08 32.60 -18.08
C LYS A 49 1.44 32.29 -18.67
N GLN A 50 1.46 31.42 -19.67
CA GLN A 50 2.65 31.19 -20.47
C GLN A 50 3.12 32.51 -21.09
N GLY A 51 4.41 32.82 -20.93
CA GLY A 51 5.04 34.06 -21.41
C GLY A 51 5.17 35.16 -20.36
N ASP A 52 4.47 35.09 -19.23
CA ASP A 52 4.55 36.10 -18.17
C ASP A 52 5.98 36.19 -17.58
N ARG A 53 6.44 37.41 -17.28
CA ARG A 53 7.63 37.65 -16.45
C ARG A 53 7.23 37.59 -14.99
N VAL A 54 7.63 36.55 -14.29
CA VAL A 54 7.23 36.31 -12.90
C VAL A 54 8.33 36.77 -11.95
N LYS A 55 8.00 37.65 -11.01
CA LYS A 55 8.84 38.09 -9.91
C LYS A 55 8.24 37.61 -8.59
N ILE A 56 8.88 36.65 -7.94
CA ILE A 56 8.45 36.13 -6.62
C ILE A 56 9.35 36.71 -5.54
N THR A 57 8.75 37.38 -4.56
CA THR A 57 9.41 37.77 -3.30
C THR A 57 9.06 36.75 -2.23
N LEU A 58 10.07 36.09 -1.68
CA LEU A 58 9.93 35.15 -0.56
C LEU A 58 10.07 35.90 0.76
N ILE A 59 9.14 35.69 1.69
CA ILE A 59 9.18 36.20 3.06
C ILE A 59 9.09 35.02 4.03
N ALA A 60 10.06 34.86 4.91
CA ALA A 60 10.11 33.84 5.94
C ALA A 60 9.50 34.37 7.25
N ASP A 61 8.37 33.80 7.66
CA ASP A 61 7.62 34.29 8.83
C ASP A 61 8.14 33.76 10.17
N ASP A 62 8.83 32.60 10.19
CA ASP A 62 9.18 31.90 11.45
C ASP A 62 10.63 31.38 11.55
N VAL A 63 11.13 30.66 10.55
CA VAL A 63 12.51 30.14 10.45
C VAL A 63 13.05 30.37 9.05
N THR A 64 14.35 30.12 8.83
CA THR A 64 14.92 30.18 7.48
C THR A 64 14.18 29.22 6.54
N HIS A 65 13.71 29.76 5.42
CA HIS A 65 13.09 29.00 4.35
C HIS A 65 13.78 29.28 3.03
N GLY A 66 13.55 28.40 2.06
CA GLY A 66 13.82 28.70 0.68
C GLY A 66 12.62 28.36 -0.20
N LEU A 67 12.71 28.79 -1.45
CA LEU A 67 11.74 28.50 -2.49
C LEU A 67 12.51 27.96 -3.69
N PHE A 68 12.36 26.68 -3.99
CA PHE A 68 12.89 26.02 -5.17
C PHE A 68 11.73 25.64 -6.09
N ILE A 69 11.76 26.04 -7.37
CA ILE A 69 10.68 25.71 -8.33
C ILE A 69 11.14 24.56 -9.25
N ASP A 70 10.48 23.41 -9.12
CA ASP A 70 10.76 22.23 -9.94
C ASP A 70 10.62 22.58 -11.45
N GLY A 71 11.56 22.14 -12.30
CA GLY A 71 11.50 22.34 -13.75
C GLY A 71 12.02 23.69 -14.28
N TYR A 72 12.12 24.70 -13.41
CA TYR A 72 12.85 25.96 -13.67
C TYR A 72 14.22 25.98 -12.99
N ASP A 73 14.42 25.16 -11.95
CA ASP A 73 15.69 25.00 -11.23
C ASP A 73 16.23 26.30 -10.60
N ILE A 74 15.31 27.22 -10.30
CA ILE A 74 15.57 28.50 -9.64
C ILE A 74 15.31 28.40 -8.14
N LYS A 75 16.10 29.12 -7.34
CA LYS A 75 16.00 29.13 -5.88
C LYS A 75 16.22 30.51 -5.27
N ALA A 76 15.49 30.80 -4.20
CA ALA A 76 15.76 31.90 -3.28
C ALA A 76 15.66 31.41 -1.84
N TYR A 77 16.24 32.21 -0.94
CA TYR A 77 16.25 31.96 0.49
C TYR A 77 15.86 33.24 1.21
N ASP A 78 15.20 33.10 2.35
CA ASP A 78 14.90 34.21 3.25
C ASP A 78 14.96 33.74 4.71
N GLN A 79 15.24 34.66 5.62
CA GLN A 79 15.25 34.40 7.06
C GLN A 79 14.45 35.48 7.80
N PRO A 80 13.82 35.16 8.93
CA PRO A 80 12.98 36.12 9.64
C PRO A 80 13.76 37.37 10.03
N LYS A 81 13.19 38.55 9.73
CA LYS A 81 13.77 39.88 10.01
C LYS A 81 15.00 40.23 9.16
N ASP A 82 15.24 39.54 8.04
CA ASP A 82 16.25 39.96 7.08
C ASP A 82 15.86 41.30 6.42
N PRO A 83 16.76 42.30 6.37
CA PRO A 83 16.54 43.49 5.57
C PRO A 83 16.53 43.21 4.05
N GLU A 84 17.15 42.13 3.57
CA GLU A 84 17.18 41.75 2.15
C GLU A 84 16.35 40.48 1.90
N VAL A 85 15.13 40.66 1.39
CA VAL A 85 14.25 39.55 1.03
C VAL A 85 14.72 38.81 -0.21
N GLY A 86 14.62 37.48 -0.20
CA GLY A 86 14.91 36.65 -1.37
C GLY A 86 13.96 36.92 -2.54
N ILE A 87 14.50 37.26 -3.72
CA ILE A 87 13.72 37.51 -4.94
C ILE A 87 14.12 36.53 -6.04
N ILE A 88 13.14 35.96 -6.74
CA ILE A 88 13.32 35.16 -7.94
C ILE A 88 12.62 35.84 -9.12
N GLU A 89 13.31 35.99 -10.24
CA GLU A 89 12.75 36.49 -11.49
C GLU A 89 12.98 35.47 -12.62
N PHE A 90 11.92 35.11 -13.34
CA PHE A 90 11.99 34.19 -14.48
C PHE A 90 10.83 34.42 -15.45
N VAL A 91 10.91 33.82 -16.64
CA VAL A 91 9.82 33.81 -17.63
C VAL A 91 9.10 32.47 -17.55
N ALA A 92 7.78 32.47 -17.44
CA ALA A 92 6.97 31.26 -17.43
C ALA A 92 6.84 30.67 -18.86
N ASP A 93 7.90 30.05 -19.37
CA ASP A 93 7.99 29.56 -20.75
C ASP A 93 7.32 28.19 -20.96
N LYS A 94 7.15 27.41 -19.90
CA LYS A 94 6.58 26.06 -19.93
C LYS A 94 5.19 26.03 -19.30
N THR A 95 4.20 25.50 -20.02
CA THR A 95 2.84 25.25 -19.52
C THR A 95 2.78 24.03 -18.60
N GLY A 96 1.87 24.04 -17.62
CA GLY A 96 1.62 22.90 -16.74
C GLY A 96 1.72 23.23 -15.25
N ASN A 97 1.76 22.19 -14.42
CA ASN A 97 1.92 22.32 -12.97
C ASN A 97 3.36 22.05 -12.57
N PHE A 98 3.95 22.97 -11.82
CA PHE A 98 5.31 22.90 -11.28
C PHE A 98 5.23 22.98 -9.77
N THR A 99 5.75 21.98 -9.08
CA THR A 99 5.80 22.01 -7.61
C THR A 99 6.94 22.92 -7.17
N PHE A 100 6.69 23.80 -6.21
CA PHE A 100 7.75 24.51 -5.52
C PHE A 100 7.89 24.02 -4.08
N ARG A 101 9.13 24.01 -3.57
CA ARG A 101 9.53 23.32 -2.34
C ARG A 101 10.46 24.18 -1.52
N CYS A 102 10.59 23.87 -0.23
CA CYS A 102 11.68 24.40 0.57
C CYS A 102 12.94 23.53 0.36
N PRO A 103 14.10 24.07 -0.05
CA PRO A 103 15.36 23.33 -0.17
C PRO A 103 16.21 23.35 1.11
N ILE A 104 15.80 24.07 2.16
CA ILE A 104 16.47 24.10 3.49
C ILE A 104 15.61 23.43 4.53
N VAL A 105 16.23 22.60 5.37
CA VAL A 105 15.55 21.90 6.46
C VAL A 105 14.92 22.90 7.45
N CYS A 106 13.59 23.03 7.40
CA CYS A 106 12.81 23.97 8.20
C CYS A 106 11.95 23.31 9.31
N GLY A 107 12.15 22.01 9.55
CA GLY A 107 11.46 21.24 10.61
C GLY A 107 11.17 19.79 10.20
N PRO A 108 10.55 18.97 11.07
CA PRO A 108 10.28 17.55 10.79
C PRO A 108 9.48 17.27 9.51
N MET A 109 8.44 18.08 9.22
CA MET A 109 7.60 17.91 8.03
C MET A 109 8.14 18.69 6.81
N HIS A 110 9.40 19.14 6.83
CA HIS A 110 10.06 19.86 5.73
C HIS A 110 9.95 19.16 4.37
N PRO A 111 10.16 17.83 4.22
CA PRO A 111 10.07 17.17 2.91
C PRO A 111 8.68 17.27 2.25
N PHE A 112 7.66 17.63 3.02
CA PHE A 112 6.27 17.75 2.61
C PHE A 112 5.83 19.21 2.45
N MET A 113 6.71 20.18 2.66
CA MET A 113 6.43 21.60 2.46
C MET A 113 6.49 21.92 0.96
N ILE A 114 5.31 21.99 0.35
CA ILE A 114 5.15 22.16 -1.10
C ILE A 114 4.03 23.15 -1.43
N GLY A 115 4.16 23.81 -2.57
CA GLY A 115 3.08 24.52 -3.26
C GLY A 115 3.15 24.28 -4.76
N THR A 116 2.24 24.89 -5.52
CA THR A 116 2.11 24.64 -6.96
C THR A 116 2.05 25.93 -7.76
N LEU A 117 2.96 26.07 -8.71
CA LEU A 117 2.91 27.05 -9.79
C LEU A 117 2.17 26.42 -10.97
N VAL A 118 1.05 27.03 -11.36
CA VAL A 118 0.24 26.65 -12.52
C VAL A 118 0.52 27.67 -13.62
N VAL A 119 1.03 27.18 -14.75
CA VAL A 119 1.24 28.00 -15.95
C VAL A 119 0.19 27.63 -16.98
N ASP A 120 -0.76 28.55 -17.19
CA ASP A 120 -1.84 28.38 -18.14
C ASP A 120 -1.37 28.57 -19.59
N PRO A 121 -2.00 27.86 -20.55
CA PRO A 121 -3.11 26.91 -20.36
C PRO A 121 -2.64 25.55 -19.82
N ASN A 122 -3.33 25.02 -18.81
CA ASN A 122 -3.06 23.68 -18.25
C ASN A 122 -4.25 22.71 -18.39
N PRO A 123 -4.35 21.95 -19.50
CA PRO A 123 -5.43 20.99 -19.70
C PRO A 123 -5.18 19.62 -19.03
N THR A 124 -4.11 19.46 -18.25
CA THR A 124 -3.63 18.13 -17.83
C THR A 124 -4.66 17.38 -16.96
N PHE A 125 -5.23 18.02 -15.94
CA PHE A 125 -6.26 17.40 -15.11
C PHE A 125 -7.59 17.14 -15.87
N PRO A 126 -8.16 18.09 -16.64
CA PRO A 126 -9.32 17.82 -17.49
C PRO A 126 -9.12 16.63 -18.45
N ILE A 127 -7.96 16.53 -19.09
CA ILE A 127 -7.61 15.39 -19.94
C ILE A 127 -7.57 14.10 -19.11
N ALA A 128 -6.92 14.12 -17.95
CA ALA A 128 -6.83 12.96 -17.06
C ALA A 128 -8.22 12.50 -16.56
N LEU A 129 -9.14 13.43 -16.29
CA LEU A 129 -10.52 13.14 -15.92
C LEU A 129 -11.29 12.51 -17.08
N PHE A 130 -11.19 13.08 -18.29
CA PHE A 130 -11.80 12.50 -19.49
C PHE A 130 -11.28 11.08 -19.76
N LEU A 131 -9.96 10.87 -19.64
CA LEU A 131 -9.35 9.56 -19.75
C LEU A 131 -9.84 8.59 -18.67
N THR A 132 -10.00 9.04 -17.41
CA THR A 132 -10.54 8.22 -16.32
C THR A 132 -11.93 7.69 -16.67
N ILE A 133 -12.82 8.59 -17.13
CA ILE A 133 -14.19 8.23 -17.52
C ILE A 133 -14.16 7.29 -18.73
N GLY A 134 -13.38 7.63 -19.76
CA GLY A 134 -13.25 6.82 -20.97
C GLY A 134 -12.73 5.41 -20.68
N ILE A 135 -11.67 5.28 -19.88
CA ILE A 135 -11.06 4.02 -19.48
C ILE A 135 -12.01 3.22 -18.58
N GLY A 136 -12.63 3.85 -17.59
CA GLY A 136 -13.57 3.20 -16.67
C GLY A 136 -14.78 2.63 -17.42
N MET A 137 -15.43 3.42 -18.28
CA MET A 137 -16.58 2.98 -19.06
C MET A 137 -16.22 1.96 -20.13
N THR A 138 -15.10 2.15 -20.84
CA THR A 138 -14.64 1.20 -21.86
C THR A 138 -14.25 -0.14 -21.25
N SER A 139 -13.56 -0.14 -20.10
CA SER A 139 -13.20 -1.38 -19.40
C SER A 139 -14.43 -2.12 -18.89
N LEU A 140 -15.42 -1.42 -18.33
CA LEU A 140 -16.70 -2.01 -17.93
C LEU A 140 -17.45 -2.61 -19.14
N PHE A 141 -17.52 -1.88 -20.27
CA PHE A 141 -18.19 -2.36 -21.48
C PHE A 141 -17.47 -3.56 -22.12
N TYR A 142 -16.13 -3.51 -22.19
CA TYR A 142 -15.31 -4.61 -22.69
C TYR A 142 -15.55 -5.89 -21.89
N VAL A 143 -15.59 -5.74 -20.56
CA VAL A 143 -15.90 -6.81 -19.62
C VAL A 143 -17.32 -7.35 -19.82
N TYR A 144 -18.31 -6.47 -19.96
CA TYR A 144 -19.70 -6.85 -20.24
C TYR A 144 -19.81 -7.70 -21.51
N ARG A 145 -19.14 -7.29 -22.59
CA ARG A 145 -19.14 -8.03 -23.86
C ARG A 145 -18.50 -9.42 -23.74
N ARG A 146 -17.54 -9.61 -22.82
CA ARG A 146 -16.82 -10.87 -22.61
C ARG A 146 -17.28 -11.65 -21.38
N SER A 147 -18.46 -11.35 -20.84
CA SER A 147 -18.95 -11.99 -19.62
C SER A 147 -18.91 -13.53 -19.70
N ASP A 148 -19.31 -14.12 -20.82
CA ASP A 148 -19.42 -15.58 -20.97
C ASP A 148 -18.05 -16.26 -21.01
N GLU A 149 -17.09 -15.65 -21.69
CA GLU A 149 -15.69 -16.12 -21.72
C GLU A 149 -15.06 -16.01 -20.32
N LEU A 150 -15.34 -14.92 -19.59
CA LEU A 150 -14.86 -14.73 -18.23
C LEU A 150 -15.47 -15.76 -17.27
N VAL A 151 -16.78 -16.05 -17.37
CA VAL A 151 -17.45 -17.08 -16.58
C VAL A 151 -16.79 -18.45 -16.80
N LYS A 152 -16.58 -18.85 -18.05
CA LYS A 152 -15.91 -20.12 -18.39
C LYS A 152 -14.51 -20.21 -17.77
N ASN A 153 -13.71 -19.15 -17.90
CA ASN A 153 -12.36 -19.09 -17.34
C ASN A 153 -12.32 -19.10 -15.80
N VAL A 154 -13.36 -18.60 -15.13
CA VAL A 154 -13.47 -18.63 -13.67
C VAL A 154 -13.87 -20.01 -13.16
N GLN A 155 -14.72 -20.73 -13.89
CA GLN A 155 -15.13 -22.11 -13.57
C GLN A 155 -14.03 -23.14 -13.85
N ALA A 156 -13.21 -22.90 -14.89
CA ALA A 156 -12.05 -23.71 -15.24
C ALA A 156 -10.77 -22.87 -15.18
N PRO A 157 -10.26 -22.51 -13.97
CA PRO A 157 -9.06 -21.71 -13.86
C PRO A 157 -7.86 -22.46 -14.45
N LYS A 158 -7.04 -21.76 -15.23
CA LYS A 158 -5.78 -22.32 -15.75
C LYS A 158 -4.88 -22.70 -14.58
N GLU A 159 -4.37 -23.93 -14.60
CA GLU A 159 -3.39 -24.38 -13.63
C GLU A 159 -2.12 -23.50 -13.70
N GLY A 160 -1.59 -23.13 -12.54
CA GLY A 160 -0.36 -22.37 -12.43
C GLY A 160 0.83 -23.17 -12.95
N ILE A 161 1.88 -22.47 -13.38
CA ILE A 161 3.12 -23.12 -13.82
C ILE A 161 3.93 -23.48 -12.59
N ASP A 162 4.23 -24.78 -12.41
CA ASP A 162 5.19 -25.25 -11.40
C ASP A 162 6.61 -24.80 -11.80
N LEU A 163 7.14 -23.80 -11.08
CA LEU A 163 8.44 -23.19 -11.39
C LEU A 163 9.60 -24.13 -11.07
N ASN A 164 9.53 -24.91 -9.99
CA ASN A 164 10.63 -25.79 -9.63
C ASN A 164 10.68 -27.06 -10.48
N LYS A 165 9.56 -27.47 -11.09
CA LYS A 165 9.56 -28.47 -12.18
C LYS A 165 10.14 -27.89 -13.47
N LYS A 166 9.82 -26.63 -13.81
CA LYS A 166 10.33 -25.96 -15.02
C LYS A 166 11.82 -25.62 -14.91
N TYR A 167 12.27 -25.24 -13.72
CA TYR A 167 13.63 -24.84 -13.42
C TYR A 167 14.17 -25.71 -12.25
N PRO A 168 14.74 -26.90 -12.53
CA PRO A 168 15.13 -27.85 -11.47
C PRO A 168 16.14 -27.30 -10.46
N TRP A 169 17.00 -26.36 -10.85
CA TRP A 169 17.94 -25.68 -9.94
C TRP A 169 17.23 -24.92 -8.81
N LEU A 170 15.99 -24.48 -9.04
CA LEU A 170 15.18 -23.80 -8.04
C LEU A 170 14.80 -24.75 -6.91
N GLU A 171 14.51 -26.02 -7.21
CA GLU A 171 14.21 -27.02 -6.18
C GLU A 171 15.41 -27.24 -5.26
N TYR A 172 16.63 -27.23 -5.80
CA TYR A 172 17.84 -27.27 -5.00
C TYR A 172 17.91 -26.07 -4.04
N ILE A 173 17.80 -24.84 -4.57
CA ILE A 173 17.89 -23.62 -3.76
C ILE A 173 16.80 -23.56 -2.66
N LEU A 174 15.56 -23.91 -2.99
CA LEU A 174 14.43 -23.89 -2.03
C LEU A 174 14.61 -24.88 -0.88
N ASN A 175 15.35 -25.97 -1.11
CA ASN A 175 15.69 -26.96 -0.08
C ASN A 175 16.91 -26.55 0.75
N GLN A 176 17.79 -25.68 0.25
CA GLN A 176 18.96 -25.20 1.00
C GLN A 176 18.57 -24.18 2.08
N ARG A 177 18.86 -24.52 3.34
CA ARG A 177 18.64 -23.62 4.50
C ARG A 177 19.59 -22.44 4.52
N TRP A 178 20.87 -22.70 4.24
CA TRP A 178 21.94 -21.72 4.37
C TRP A 178 21.77 -20.53 3.42
N ILE A 179 21.20 -20.71 2.22
CA ILE A 179 20.97 -19.61 1.25
C ILE A 179 19.96 -18.61 1.82
N ILE A 180 18.80 -19.11 2.25
CA ILE A 180 17.75 -18.27 2.84
C ILE A 180 18.27 -17.62 4.13
N TYR A 181 19.02 -18.38 4.93
CA TYR A 181 19.60 -17.89 6.17
C TYR A 181 20.66 -16.80 5.96
N LEU A 182 21.49 -16.91 4.92
CA LEU A 182 22.49 -15.90 4.56
C LEU A 182 21.82 -14.57 4.20
N ILE A 183 20.81 -14.61 3.31
CA ILE A 183 20.03 -13.42 2.94
C ILE A 183 19.38 -12.80 4.19
N PHE A 184 18.86 -13.65 5.07
CA PHE A 184 18.24 -13.25 6.31
C PHE A 184 19.21 -12.58 7.30
N ILE A 185 20.42 -13.14 7.50
CA ILE A 185 21.46 -12.52 8.35
C ILE A 185 21.87 -11.17 7.77
N VAL A 186 22.13 -11.09 6.47
CA VAL A 186 22.52 -9.84 5.82
C VAL A 186 21.44 -8.78 6.04
N ASN A 187 20.16 -9.14 5.85
CA ASN A 187 19.06 -8.22 6.11
C ASN A 187 18.95 -7.83 7.60
N THR A 188 19.20 -8.77 8.52
CA THR A 188 19.20 -8.50 9.97
C THR A 188 20.33 -7.54 10.36
N PHE A 189 21.50 -7.66 9.75
CA PHE A 189 22.62 -6.73 9.94
C PHE A 189 22.26 -5.31 9.51
N PHE A 190 21.71 -5.13 8.30
CA PHE A 190 21.25 -3.81 7.85
C PHE A 190 20.11 -3.26 8.71
N PHE A 191 19.21 -4.12 9.18
CA PHE A 191 18.13 -3.72 10.07
C PHE A 191 18.64 -3.28 11.45
N ALA A 192 19.71 -3.90 11.96
CA ALA A 192 20.38 -3.44 13.17
C ALA A 192 21.00 -2.05 12.98
N ILE A 193 21.62 -1.79 11.82
CA ILE A 193 22.13 -0.45 11.45
C ILE A 193 20.98 0.57 11.41
N VAL A 194 19.83 0.23 10.84
CA VAL A 194 18.64 1.09 10.81
C VAL A 194 18.20 1.49 12.22
N ILE A 195 18.11 0.53 13.14
CA ILE A 195 17.70 0.81 14.52
C ILE A 195 18.73 1.68 15.22
N PHE A 196 20.01 1.32 15.09
CA PHE A 196 21.12 2.07 15.70
C PHE A 196 21.20 3.50 15.15
N ALA A 197 21.07 3.70 13.84
CA ALA A 197 21.08 5.01 13.21
C ALA A 197 19.94 5.91 13.69
N GLY A 198 18.76 5.36 14.02
CA GLY A 198 17.68 6.16 14.58
C GLY A 198 17.87 6.54 16.06
N PHE A 199 18.68 5.80 16.82
CA PHE A 199 19.00 6.14 18.22
C PHE A 199 20.24 7.02 18.37
N ALA A 200 21.29 6.77 17.58
CA ALA A 200 22.61 7.37 17.73
C ALA A 200 23.02 8.28 16.56
N GLY A 201 22.27 8.27 15.45
CA GLY A 201 22.54 9.12 14.29
C GLY A 201 21.90 10.50 14.40
N THR A 202 22.02 11.29 13.34
CA THR A 202 21.44 12.64 13.25
C THR A 202 19.93 12.66 13.44
N ASN A 203 19.40 13.68 14.12
CA ASN A 203 17.96 13.89 14.26
C ASN A 203 17.29 14.43 12.99
N VAL A 204 18.09 14.83 12.00
CA VAL A 204 17.62 15.39 10.73
C VAL A 204 17.17 14.25 9.81
N GLY A 205 15.87 14.18 9.55
CA GLY A 205 15.26 12.99 8.96
C GLY A 205 15.73 12.64 7.54
N ASN A 206 15.94 13.63 6.67
CA ASN A 206 16.45 13.44 5.30
C ASN A 206 17.95 13.10 5.24
N ALA A 207 18.67 13.24 6.36
CA ALA A 207 20.09 12.90 6.50
C ALA A 207 20.31 11.63 7.33
N ASN A 208 19.26 10.98 7.82
CA ASN A 208 19.37 9.79 8.66
C ASN A 208 19.09 8.51 7.87
N PHE A 209 20.00 7.53 7.94
CA PHE A 209 19.87 6.25 7.24
C PHE A 209 18.58 5.49 7.59
N SER A 210 18.12 5.56 8.84
CA SER A 210 16.92 4.85 9.30
C SER A 210 15.69 5.23 8.49
N LEU A 211 15.43 6.53 8.32
CA LEU A 211 14.23 6.99 7.61
C LEU A 211 14.33 6.79 6.10
N ILE A 212 15.48 7.13 5.51
CA ILE A 212 15.70 6.97 4.07
C ILE A 212 15.63 5.49 3.66
N PHE A 213 16.29 4.60 4.42
CA PHE A 213 16.28 3.18 4.10
C PHE A 213 14.89 2.56 4.31
N VAL A 214 14.23 2.80 5.45
CA VAL A 214 12.94 2.17 5.76
C VAL A 214 11.83 2.77 4.90
N TRP A 215 11.63 4.08 4.93
CA TRP A 215 10.40 4.68 4.41
C TRP A 215 10.50 5.14 2.95
N ILE A 216 11.71 5.17 2.38
CA ILE A 216 11.92 5.52 0.98
C ILE A 216 12.34 4.28 0.20
N LEU A 217 13.51 3.71 0.49
CA LEU A 217 14.05 2.60 -0.30
C LEU A 217 13.27 1.30 -0.10
N TRP A 218 13.18 0.80 1.13
CA TRP A 218 12.49 -0.45 1.45
C TRP A 218 11.00 -0.37 1.14
N TRP A 219 10.34 0.74 1.51
CA TRP A 219 8.94 0.95 1.20
C TRP A 219 8.68 0.93 -0.32
N ALA A 220 9.43 1.71 -1.11
CA ALA A 220 9.26 1.73 -2.57
C ALA A 220 9.52 0.34 -3.18
N LEU A 221 10.58 -0.35 -2.76
CA LEU A 221 10.88 -1.72 -3.20
C LEU A 221 9.74 -2.69 -2.86
N LEU A 222 9.18 -2.58 -1.65
CA LEU A 222 8.08 -3.43 -1.19
C LEU A 222 6.84 -3.22 -2.07
N ILE A 223 6.41 -1.97 -2.25
CA ILE A 223 5.15 -1.64 -2.91
C ILE A 223 5.21 -1.81 -4.43
N ILE A 224 6.30 -1.37 -5.05
CA ILE A 224 6.41 -1.30 -6.51
C ILE A 224 6.84 -2.66 -7.10
N ILE A 225 7.61 -3.45 -6.36
CA ILE A 225 8.24 -4.67 -6.90
C ILE A 225 7.82 -5.93 -6.12
N LEU A 226 8.08 -5.98 -4.81
CA LEU A 226 7.90 -7.22 -4.06
C LEU A 226 6.43 -7.63 -3.93
N LEU A 227 5.50 -6.70 -3.71
CA LEU A 227 4.09 -7.03 -3.56
C LEU A 227 3.42 -7.47 -4.86
N PRO A 228 3.54 -6.76 -6.00
CA PRO A 228 2.90 -7.17 -7.26
C PRO A 228 3.41 -8.52 -7.78
N ILE A 229 4.67 -8.87 -7.53
CA ILE A 229 5.32 -10.05 -8.10
C ILE A 229 5.45 -11.18 -7.07
N GLY A 230 6.04 -10.86 -5.92
CA GLY A 230 6.46 -11.83 -4.90
C GLY A 230 5.47 -12.04 -3.75
N GLY A 231 4.44 -11.20 -3.63
CA GLY A 231 3.47 -11.26 -2.55
C GLY A 231 4.14 -11.19 -1.17
N ARG A 232 4.23 -12.33 -0.49
CA ARG A 232 4.79 -12.43 0.88
C ARG A 232 6.30 -12.69 0.96
N LEU A 233 7.08 -12.53 -0.12
CA LEU A 233 8.54 -12.72 -0.12
C LEU A 233 9.28 -11.98 1.00
N TRP A 234 8.86 -10.74 1.32
CA TRP A 234 9.46 -10.01 2.45
C TRP A 234 9.30 -10.74 3.79
N CYS A 235 8.19 -11.47 4.00
CA CYS A 235 7.96 -12.23 5.23
C CYS A 235 8.94 -13.41 5.40
N THR A 236 9.57 -13.87 4.31
CA THR A 236 10.62 -14.90 4.34
C THR A 236 11.89 -14.36 5.01
N ILE A 237 12.26 -13.11 4.68
CA ILE A 237 13.53 -12.48 5.10
C ILE A 237 13.36 -11.42 6.19
N CYS A 238 12.15 -11.20 6.69
CA CYS A 238 11.84 -10.16 7.68
C CYS A 238 12.61 -10.39 8.99
N PRO A 239 13.37 -9.39 9.50
CA PRO A 239 14.24 -9.56 10.65
C PRO A 239 13.50 -9.51 12.00
N ILE A 240 12.27 -8.98 12.03
CA ILE A 240 11.48 -8.84 13.26
C ILE A 240 11.27 -10.16 14.03
N PRO A 241 10.86 -11.28 13.39
CA PRO A 241 10.72 -12.56 14.08
C PRO A 241 12.06 -13.21 14.48
N ALA A 242 13.22 -12.74 13.99
CA ALA A 242 14.50 -13.43 14.13
C ALA A 242 14.86 -13.76 15.58
N PRO A 243 14.86 -12.79 16.52
CA PRO A 243 15.32 -13.07 17.88
C PRO A 243 14.39 -14.05 18.59
N GLY A 244 13.08 -13.93 18.37
CA GLY A 244 12.09 -14.85 18.91
C GLY A 244 12.27 -16.27 18.38
N GLU A 245 12.52 -16.44 17.08
CA GLU A 245 12.76 -17.76 16.49
C GLU A 245 14.08 -18.39 16.96
N TRP A 246 15.15 -17.61 17.12
CA TRP A 246 16.42 -18.15 17.64
C TRP A 246 16.30 -18.60 19.10
N ILE A 247 15.58 -17.84 19.93
CA ILE A 247 15.29 -18.23 21.33
C ILE A 247 14.43 -19.51 21.36
N ASP A 248 13.37 -19.56 20.57
CA ASP A 248 12.42 -20.68 20.52
C ASP A 248 13.10 -21.97 20.03
N ARG A 249 13.91 -21.86 18.98
CA ARG A 249 14.56 -23.00 18.31
C ARG A 249 15.88 -23.43 18.97
N ARG A 250 16.50 -22.56 19.77
CA ARG A 250 17.87 -22.71 20.31
C ARG A 250 18.91 -23.04 19.24
N ALA A 251 18.68 -22.59 18.01
CA ALA A 251 19.55 -22.81 16.88
C ALA A 251 19.44 -21.65 15.91
N PHE A 252 20.57 -21.37 15.26
CA PHE A 252 20.69 -20.30 14.29
C PHE A 252 20.37 -20.79 12.86
N ILE A 253 21.00 -21.90 12.43
CA ILE A 253 20.92 -22.43 11.06
C ILE A 253 20.16 -23.75 11.00
N ASP A 254 20.64 -24.73 11.77
CA ASP A 254 20.11 -26.09 11.73
C ASP A 254 18.87 -26.28 12.59
N LYS A 255 18.25 -27.46 12.48
CA LYS A 255 17.11 -27.80 13.33
C LYS A 255 17.63 -28.00 14.76
N GLY A 256 17.39 -27.02 15.64
CA GLY A 256 17.55 -27.16 17.08
C GLY A 256 16.40 -27.92 17.73
N CYS A 257 16.03 -27.57 18.95
CA CYS A 257 14.96 -28.25 19.68
C CYS A 257 13.57 -27.93 19.10
N GLU A 258 12.71 -28.94 18.98
CA GLU A 258 11.29 -28.78 18.63
C GLU A 258 10.43 -28.29 19.80
N LYS A 259 10.86 -28.62 21.03
CA LYS A 259 10.17 -28.23 22.25
C LYS A 259 10.62 -26.83 22.65
N ALA A 260 9.82 -25.85 22.23
CA ALA A 260 9.88 -24.48 22.70
C ALA A 260 10.02 -24.43 24.23
N PRO A 261 10.81 -23.52 24.81
CA PRO A 261 10.71 -23.14 26.23
C PRO A 261 9.43 -22.32 26.50
N SER A 262 8.32 -22.63 25.81
CA SER A 262 7.10 -21.84 25.88
C SER A 262 6.38 -22.07 27.19
N VAL A 263 6.25 -21.01 27.97
CA VAL A 263 5.55 -21.00 29.24
C VAL A 263 4.04 -21.08 28.99
N ALA A 264 3.52 -22.30 29.01
CA ALA A 264 2.22 -22.63 29.62
C ALA A 264 0.88 -22.09 29.03
N ILE A 265 0.76 -21.65 27.76
CA ILE A 265 -0.58 -21.44 27.15
C ILE A 265 -0.74 -22.14 25.79
N LYS A 266 -1.62 -23.14 25.72
CA LYS A 266 -1.87 -23.94 24.51
C LYS A 266 -2.74 -23.16 23.51
N GLY A 267 -2.07 -22.37 22.68
CA GLY A 267 -2.62 -21.83 21.44
C GLY A 267 -3.29 -20.46 21.56
N TRP A 268 -3.22 -19.70 20.45
CA TRP A 268 -3.78 -18.36 20.33
C TRP A 268 -5.31 -18.34 20.56
N PRO A 269 -5.86 -17.36 21.31
CA PRO A 269 -7.29 -17.28 21.62
C PRO A 269 -8.19 -17.31 20.39
N LYS A 270 -9.29 -18.08 20.43
CA LYS A 270 -10.20 -18.27 19.27
C LYS A 270 -10.77 -16.95 18.74
N GLY A 271 -11.17 -16.03 19.61
CA GLY A 271 -11.69 -14.70 19.24
C GLY A 271 -10.69 -13.80 18.52
N LEU A 272 -9.39 -14.08 18.65
CA LEU A 272 -8.30 -13.33 18.01
C LEU A 272 -7.73 -14.03 16.76
N LYS A 273 -8.31 -15.17 16.32
CA LYS A 273 -7.91 -15.88 15.08
C LYS A 273 -8.50 -15.22 13.83
N ASN A 274 -8.27 -13.92 13.69
CA ASN A 274 -8.69 -13.07 12.57
C ASN A 274 -7.64 -11.96 12.36
N ILE A 275 -7.80 -11.12 11.35
CA ILE A 275 -6.83 -10.04 11.08
C ILE A 275 -7.20 -8.70 11.71
N TRP A 276 -8.24 -8.64 12.54
CA TRP A 276 -8.65 -7.37 13.13
C TRP A 276 -7.58 -6.74 14.00
N LEU A 277 -6.82 -7.55 14.73
CA LEU A 277 -5.71 -7.04 15.53
C LEU A 277 -4.62 -6.44 14.63
N GLN A 278 -4.35 -7.01 13.45
CA GLN A 278 -3.50 -6.39 12.44
C GLN A 278 -4.10 -5.08 11.89
N ASN A 279 -5.43 -5.03 11.71
CA ASN A 279 -6.11 -3.82 11.24
C ASN A 279 -5.98 -2.68 12.26
N TRP A 280 -6.23 -2.96 13.54
CA TRP A 280 -6.08 -2.00 14.64
C TRP A 280 -4.62 -1.58 14.83
N SER A 281 -3.68 -2.53 14.84
CA SER A 281 -2.25 -2.22 14.90
C SER A 281 -1.81 -1.37 13.71
N PHE A 282 -2.33 -1.64 12.51
CA PHE A 282 -2.00 -0.84 11.33
C PHE A 282 -2.58 0.57 11.43
N LEU A 283 -3.84 0.71 11.84
CA LEU A 283 -4.46 2.03 12.05
C LEU A 283 -3.72 2.85 13.10
N LEU A 284 -3.25 2.22 14.18
CA LEU A 284 -2.45 2.88 15.20
C LEU A 284 -1.13 3.42 14.63
N VAL A 285 -0.35 2.57 13.93
CA VAL A 285 0.89 3.02 13.26
C VAL A 285 0.58 4.09 12.23
N ALA A 286 -0.50 3.91 11.49
CA ALA A 286 -0.87 4.81 10.41
C ALA A 286 -1.28 6.20 10.92
N LEU A 287 -1.97 6.25 12.06
CA LEU A 287 -2.36 7.47 12.74
C LEU A 287 -1.14 8.31 13.16
N PHE A 288 -0.12 7.65 13.71
CA PHE A 288 1.14 8.28 14.16
C PHE A 288 2.22 8.40 13.06
N SER A 289 1.87 8.11 11.80
CA SER A 289 2.81 8.12 10.69
C SER A 289 3.54 9.45 10.50
N GLY A 290 2.87 10.60 10.72
CA GLY A 290 3.51 11.92 10.61
C GLY A 290 4.77 12.06 11.48
N ILE A 291 4.82 11.38 12.62
CA ILE A 291 5.99 11.38 13.52
C ILE A 291 6.93 10.25 13.21
N ILE A 292 6.39 9.06 12.96
CA ILE A 292 7.21 7.88 12.64
C ILE A 292 8.05 8.16 11.38
N LEU A 293 7.45 8.74 10.35
CA LEU A 293 8.10 9.01 9.05
C LEU A 293 9.08 10.18 9.06
N THR A 294 9.03 11.05 10.07
CA THR A 294 9.85 12.29 10.10
C THR A 294 10.89 12.31 11.20
N ARG A 295 10.76 11.46 12.23
CA ARG A 295 11.69 11.42 13.37
C ARG A 295 12.38 10.06 13.45
N PRO A 296 13.70 9.98 13.25
CA PRO A 296 14.44 8.72 13.27
C PRO A 296 14.24 7.93 14.57
N LEU A 297 14.29 8.63 15.72
CA LEU A 297 14.08 8.03 17.04
C LEU A 297 12.71 7.34 17.16
N ALA A 298 11.64 7.96 16.65
CA ALA A 298 10.30 7.38 16.71
C ALA A 298 10.20 6.11 15.86
N THR A 299 10.82 6.08 14.67
CA THR A 299 10.93 4.86 13.87
C THR A 299 11.65 3.75 14.63
N SER A 300 12.83 4.03 15.20
CA SER A 300 13.61 3.01 15.92
C SER A 300 12.91 2.49 17.18
N ILE A 301 12.16 3.33 17.90
CA ILE A 301 11.34 2.90 19.04
C ILE A 301 10.24 1.94 18.58
N VAL A 302 9.51 2.27 17.53
CA VAL A 302 8.42 1.43 17.01
C VAL A 302 8.95 0.10 16.48
N LEU A 303 10.07 0.10 15.74
CA LEU A 303 10.70 -1.12 15.24
C LEU A 303 11.20 -2.01 16.38
N SER A 304 11.87 -1.43 17.38
CA SER A 304 12.31 -2.14 18.59
C SER A 304 11.12 -2.73 19.36
N PHE A 305 10.03 -1.97 19.48
CA PHE A 305 8.79 -2.45 20.10
C PHE A 305 8.21 -3.67 19.36
N PHE A 306 8.21 -3.67 18.03
CA PHE A 306 7.76 -4.85 17.26
C PHE A 306 8.66 -6.07 17.47
N ILE A 307 9.98 -5.89 17.60
CA ILE A 307 10.89 -7.00 17.94
C ILE A 307 10.54 -7.56 19.32
N VAL A 308 10.42 -6.71 20.33
CA VAL A 308 10.09 -7.13 21.70
C VAL A 308 8.74 -7.87 21.73
N LEU A 309 7.73 -7.35 21.05
CA LEU A 309 6.43 -7.99 20.97
C LEU A 309 6.47 -9.33 20.21
N ALA A 310 7.28 -9.42 19.15
CA ALA A 310 7.52 -10.67 18.44
C ALA A 310 8.22 -11.71 19.32
N ILE A 311 9.23 -11.31 20.12
CA ILE A 311 9.89 -12.18 21.10
C ILE A 311 8.87 -12.68 22.13
N ILE A 312 8.15 -11.78 22.79
CA ILE A 312 7.18 -12.12 23.84
C ILE A 312 6.13 -13.10 23.32
N THR A 313 5.52 -12.81 22.18
CA THR A 313 4.47 -13.68 21.62
C THR A 313 5.01 -15.03 21.15
N THR A 314 6.22 -15.08 20.60
CA THR A 314 6.87 -16.32 20.19
C THR A 314 7.24 -17.16 21.42
N VAL A 315 7.78 -16.55 22.49
CA VAL A 315 8.10 -17.26 23.73
C VAL A 315 6.84 -17.75 24.44
N ILE A 316 5.75 -16.99 24.48
CA ILE A 316 4.52 -17.42 25.19
C ILE A 316 3.76 -18.49 24.40
N TYR A 317 3.54 -18.28 23.10
CA TYR A 317 2.62 -19.10 22.31
C TYR A 317 3.31 -20.00 21.27
N GLY A 318 4.62 -19.84 21.05
CA GLY A 318 5.38 -20.50 19.99
C GLY A 318 5.08 -19.97 18.58
N LYS A 319 5.93 -20.34 17.62
CA LYS A 319 5.72 -20.08 16.18
C LYS A 319 5.60 -18.58 15.84
N ARG A 320 5.24 -18.24 14.60
CA ARG A 320 5.14 -16.83 14.12
C ARG A 320 3.76 -16.20 14.40
N ILE A 321 3.32 -16.20 15.65
CA ILE A 321 2.00 -15.67 16.04
C ILE A 321 1.89 -14.16 15.84
N PHE A 322 2.92 -13.39 16.24
CA PHE A 322 2.98 -11.96 15.96
C PHE A 322 2.79 -11.67 14.47
N CYS A 323 3.55 -12.35 13.61
CA CYS A 323 3.47 -12.14 12.16
C CYS A 323 2.10 -12.49 11.58
N ARG A 324 1.42 -13.51 12.13
CA ARG A 324 0.12 -13.98 11.64
C ARG A 324 -1.07 -13.13 12.10
N TYR A 325 -1.05 -12.59 13.32
CA TYR A 325 -2.24 -11.95 13.91
C TYR A 325 -2.04 -10.51 14.41
N MET A 326 -0.80 -10.04 14.61
CA MET A 326 -0.54 -8.71 15.22
C MET A 326 0.23 -7.75 14.31
N CYS A 327 1.11 -8.28 13.46
CA CYS A 327 1.99 -7.46 12.65
C CYS A 327 1.18 -6.55 11.70
N PRO A 328 1.28 -5.21 11.83
CA PRO A 328 0.50 -4.28 11.02
C PRO A 328 0.83 -4.40 9.53
N VAL A 329 2.12 -4.60 9.22
CA VAL A 329 2.64 -4.84 7.88
C VAL A 329 2.26 -6.24 7.39
N GLY A 330 2.15 -7.23 8.27
CA GLY A 330 1.78 -8.61 7.92
C GLY A 330 0.38 -8.73 7.32
N GLY A 331 -0.59 -7.96 7.83
CA GLY A 331 -1.95 -7.90 7.26
C GLY A 331 -1.99 -7.13 5.93
N PHE A 332 -1.17 -6.08 5.81
CA PHE A 332 -1.00 -5.30 4.59
C PHE A 332 -0.44 -6.13 3.44
N ILE A 333 0.71 -6.78 3.65
CA ILE A 333 1.34 -7.68 2.68
C ILE A 333 0.41 -8.86 2.38
N GLY A 334 -0.33 -9.35 3.39
CA GLY A 334 -1.31 -10.43 3.22
C GLY A 334 -2.44 -10.11 2.26
N LEU A 335 -2.99 -8.89 2.33
CA LEU A 335 -4.05 -8.49 1.42
C LEU A 335 -3.54 -8.40 -0.03
N TYR A 336 -2.40 -7.73 -0.24
CA TYR A 336 -1.86 -7.53 -1.58
C TYR A 336 -1.18 -8.76 -2.19
N SER A 337 -0.79 -9.75 -1.38
CA SER A 337 -0.28 -11.03 -1.89
C SER A 337 -1.30 -11.82 -2.70
N LEU A 338 -2.60 -11.46 -2.61
CA LEU A 338 -3.66 -12.02 -3.44
C LEU A 338 -3.56 -11.62 -4.91
N LEU A 339 -2.88 -10.52 -5.20
CA LEU A 339 -2.58 -10.07 -6.57
C LEU A 339 -1.39 -10.81 -7.17
N ALA A 340 -0.47 -11.27 -6.32
CA ALA A 340 0.81 -11.80 -6.74
C ALA A 340 0.67 -13.14 -7.51
N PRO A 341 1.45 -13.32 -8.59
CA PRO A 341 1.53 -14.58 -9.32
C PRO A 341 2.36 -15.63 -8.57
N LEU A 342 3.26 -15.25 -7.67
CA LEU A 342 4.09 -16.20 -6.94
C LEU A 342 3.34 -16.75 -5.71
N GLY A 343 3.27 -18.06 -5.57
CA GLY A 343 2.66 -18.69 -4.39
C GLY A 343 3.05 -20.15 -4.22
N VAL A 344 2.99 -20.66 -2.99
CA VAL A 344 3.21 -22.10 -2.72
C VAL A 344 1.91 -22.85 -2.96
N ARG A 345 1.95 -23.97 -3.67
CA ARG A 345 0.81 -24.88 -3.87
C ARG A 345 1.26 -26.33 -3.74
N VAL A 346 0.30 -27.24 -3.64
CA VAL A 346 0.56 -28.68 -3.74
C VAL A 346 0.39 -29.12 -5.19
N ARG A 347 1.24 -30.06 -5.66
CA ARG A 347 1.14 -30.58 -7.03
C ARG A 347 -0.08 -31.48 -7.18
N ASP A 348 -0.27 -32.40 -6.25
CA ASP A 348 -1.41 -33.30 -6.23
C ASP A 348 -2.10 -33.34 -4.86
N LYS A 349 -3.38 -32.97 -4.83
CA LYS A 349 -4.20 -33.05 -3.61
C LYS A 349 -4.42 -34.52 -3.17
N GLY A 350 -4.39 -35.50 -4.09
CA GLY A 350 -4.54 -36.93 -3.80
C GLY A 350 -3.41 -37.49 -2.94
N THR A 351 -2.17 -37.25 -3.36
CA THR A 351 -0.93 -37.57 -2.63
C THR A 351 -0.98 -36.98 -1.23
N CYS A 352 -1.40 -35.72 -1.12
CA CYS A 352 -1.58 -35.09 0.17
C CYS A 352 -2.66 -35.79 1.00
N ARG A 353 -3.78 -36.25 0.45
CA ARG A 353 -4.81 -36.97 1.22
C ARG A 353 -4.30 -38.30 1.76
N ALA A 354 -3.53 -39.04 0.96
CA ALA A 354 -2.95 -40.34 1.35
C ALA A 354 -1.86 -40.23 2.42
N HIS A 355 -1.05 -39.16 2.41
CA HIS A 355 0.02 -38.95 3.38
C HIS A 355 -0.53 -38.61 4.78
N LYS A 356 -0.43 -39.53 5.75
CA LYS A 356 -1.02 -39.36 7.10
C LYS A 356 -0.20 -38.49 8.05
N ASP A 357 1.13 -38.50 7.95
CA ASP A 357 2.02 -37.85 8.92
C ASP A 357 1.98 -36.31 8.83
N LYS A 358 1.70 -35.78 7.63
CA LYS A 358 1.58 -34.32 7.37
C LYS A 358 2.77 -33.52 7.89
N GLU A 359 3.99 -34.01 7.67
CA GLU A 359 5.26 -33.41 8.12
C GLU A 359 5.37 -31.90 7.82
N CYS A 360 4.74 -31.41 6.75
CA CYS A 360 4.68 -29.98 6.42
C CYS A 360 4.03 -29.08 7.48
N ILE A 361 3.24 -29.64 8.41
CA ILE A 361 2.65 -28.92 9.55
C ILE A 361 3.32 -29.30 10.86
N VAL A 362 3.60 -30.58 11.06
CA VAL A 362 4.10 -31.10 12.35
C VAL A 362 5.62 -31.01 12.46
N GLY A 363 6.34 -31.04 11.35
CA GLY A 363 7.79 -31.19 11.28
C GLY A 363 8.20 -32.65 11.12
N ASN A 364 9.49 -32.86 10.90
CA ASN A 364 10.15 -34.16 10.96
C ASN A 364 11.58 -33.96 11.45
N GLU A 365 12.38 -35.01 11.60
CA GLU A 365 13.76 -34.93 12.12
C GLU A 365 14.62 -33.87 11.42
N LYS A 366 14.41 -33.64 10.11
CA LYS A 366 15.22 -32.73 9.29
C LYS A 366 14.66 -31.31 9.19
N ALA A 367 13.36 -31.11 9.39
CA ALA A 367 12.72 -29.82 9.14
C ALA A 367 11.61 -29.45 10.13
N TYR A 368 11.39 -28.14 10.29
CA TYR A 368 10.33 -27.64 11.15
C TYR A 368 8.98 -27.72 10.46
N GLY A 369 7.92 -27.94 11.23
CA GLY A 369 6.55 -27.73 10.77
C GLY A 369 6.30 -26.26 10.40
N CYS A 370 5.27 -26.00 9.58
CA CYS A 370 4.94 -24.64 9.12
C CYS A 370 4.83 -23.61 10.27
N PRO A 371 5.77 -22.65 10.38
CA PRO A 371 5.75 -21.61 11.44
C PRO A 371 4.54 -20.69 11.36
N TRP A 372 3.91 -20.61 10.19
CA TRP A 372 2.70 -19.83 9.97
C TRP A 372 1.43 -20.62 10.28
N MET A 373 1.52 -21.89 10.65
CA MET A 373 0.37 -22.78 10.94
C MET A 373 -0.61 -22.87 9.76
N GLU A 374 -0.09 -22.79 8.54
CA GLU A 374 -0.86 -22.95 7.30
C GLU A 374 -0.75 -24.36 6.76
N THR A 375 -1.85 -24.90 6.23
CA THR A 375 -1.96 -26.28 5.75
C THR A 375 -1.83 -26.32 4.22
N PRO A 376 -0.66 -26.69 3.66
CA PRO A 376 -0.42 -26.54 2.22
C PRO A 376 -1.45 -27.23 1.32
N TRP A 377 -2.04 -28.35 1.76
CA TRP A 377 -3.00 -29.13 0.98
C TRP A 377 -4.41 -28.54 0.91
N THR A 378 -4.78 -27.60 1.80
CA THR A 378 -6.07 -26.88 1.73
C THR A 378 -5.93 -25.41 1.38
N MET A 379 -4.68 -24.94 1.27
CA MET A 379 -4.34 -23.56 1.03
C MET A 379 -4.51 -23.22 -0.45
N GLU A 380 -5.42 -22.29 -0.71
CA GLU A 380 -5.72 -21.80 -2.06
C GLU A 380 -5.41 -20.31 -2.22
N ARG A 381 -5.00 -19.65 -1.13
CA ARG A 381 -4.75 -18.21 -1.06
C ARG A 381 -3.43 -17.91 -0.38
N ASN A 382 -2.70 -16.94 -0.90
CA ASN A 382 -1.46 -16.43 -0.35
C ASN A 382 -1.67 -15.55 0.90
N ALA A 383 -2.90 -15.17 1.22
CA ALA A 383 -3.20 -14.22 2.29
C ALA A 383 -2.62 -14.57 3.65
N TYR A 384 -2.50 -15.85 4.00
CA TYR A 384 -1.99 -16.28 5.31
C TYR A 384 -0.65 -17.04 5.26
N CYS A 385 -0.14 -17.34 4.06
CA CYS A 385 1.11 -18.07 3.88
C CYS A 385 2.31 -17.13 3.87
N GLY A 386 3.08 -17.05 4.95
CA GLY A 386 4.27 -16.19 5.00
C GLY A 386 5.48 -16.64 4.20
N LEU A 387 5.32 -17.58 3.26
CA LEU A 387 6.36 -18.01 2.32
C LEU A 387 7.69 -18.39 3.01
N CYS A 388 7.62 -19.04 4.18
CA CYS A 388 8.80 -19.43 4.96
C CYS A 388 9.61 -20.59 4.36
N LEU A 389 9.06 -21.28 3.36
CA LEU A 389 9.68 -22.39 2.63
C LEU A 389 10.08 -23.63 3.47
N GLU A 390 9.65 -23.74 4.73
CA GLU A 390 9.91 -24.97 5.52
C GLU A 390 9.17 -26.19 4.96
N CYS A 391 7.99 -25.98 4.36
CA CYS A 391 7.22 -27.07 3.75
C CYS A 391 7.98 -27.82 2.64
N PHE A 392 8.87 -27.15 1.89
CA PHE A 392 9.73 -27.81 0.89
C PHE A 392 10.71 -28.79 1.54
N LYS A 393 11.29 -28.39 2.67
CA LYS A 393 12.31 -29.16 3.40
C LYS A 393 11.70 -30.32 4.20
N SER A 394 10.47 -30.14 4.69
CA SER A 394 9.77 -31.12 5.51
C SER A 394 8.99 -32.18 4.73
N CYS A 395 8.63 -31.95 3.45
CA CYS A 395 7.70 -32.84 2.75
C CYS A 395 8.42 -34.07 2.15
N SER A 396 8.31 -35.23 2.79
CA SER A 396 8.83 -36.51 2.27
C SER A 396 8.31 -36.88 0.88
N GLN A 397 7.05 -36.51 0.60
CA GLN A 397 6.37 -36.82 -0.67
C GLN A 397 6.78 -35.90 -1.82
N LYS A 398 7.66 -34.91 -1.60
CA LYS A 398 8.08 -33.90 -2.60
C LYS A 398 6.89 -33.32 -3.38
N ASN A 399 5.79 -33.03 -2.69
CA ASN A 399 4.53 -32.63 -3.31
C ASN A 399 4.26 -31.12 -3.23
N ILE A 400 5.27 -30.33 -2.85
CA ILE A 400 5.19 -28.87 -2.75
C ILE A 400 5.79 -28.25 -4.01
N ALA A 401 5.10 -27.25 -4.57
CA ALA A 401 5.55 -26.49 -5.73
C ALA A 401 5.50 -24.99 -5.46
N LEU A 402 6.48 -24.28 -6.02
CA LEU A 402 6.43 -22.83 -6.14
C LEU A 402 5.74 -22.53 -7.47
N ASN A 403 4.50 -22.06 -7.41
CA ASN A 403 3.68 -21.84 -8.59
C ASN A 403 3.75 -20.38 -9.04
N TRP A 404 3.82 -20.20 -10.36
CA TRP A 404 3.49 -18.95 -11.04
C TRP A 404 2.06 -19.02 -11.58
N GLN A 405 1.14 -18.44 -10.84
CA GLN A 405 -0.29 -18.37 -11.18
C GLN A 405 -0.62 -17.09 -11.95
N SER A 406 -1.83 -16.99 -12.49
CA SER A 406 -2.31 -15.72 -13.06
C SER A 406 -2.45 -14.67 -11.97
N PHE A 407 -2.05 -13.44 -12.27
CA PHE A 407 -2.25 -12.30 -11.36
C PHE A 407 -3.70 -12.24 -10.86
N GLY A 408 -3.87 -12.01 -9.56
CA GLY A 408 -5.18 -11.86 -8.92
C GLY A 408 -6.02 -13.13 -8.82
N ALA A 409 -5.48 -14.33 -9.13
CA ALA A 409 -6.24 -15.58 -9.02
C ALA A 409 -6.82 -15.80 -7.62
N ASP A 410 -6.04 -15.46 -6.58
CA ASP A 410 -6.43 -15.69 -5.19
C ASP A 410 -7.55 -14.75 -4.71
N LEU A 411 -7.78 -13.62 -5.39
CA LEU A 411 -8.92 -12.73 -5.13
C LEU A 411 -10.26 -13.38 -5.51
N LEU A 412 -10.21 -14.36 -6.41
CA LEU A 412 -11.38 -15.07 -6.90
C LEU A 412 -11.78 -16.20 -5.96
N VAL A 413 -10.89 -16.68 -5.09
CA VAL A 413 -11.19 -17.78 -4.15
C VAL A 413 -12.20 -17.30 -3.11
N GLU A 414 -13.35 -17.99 -2.98
CA GLU A 414 -14.40 -17.61 -2.02
C GLU A 414 -14.04 -17.98 -0.58
N LYS A 415 -13.33 -19.10 -0.40
CA LYS A 415 -12.97 -19.60 0.91
C LYS A 415 -12.05 -18.62 1.64
N GLY A 416 -12.48 -18.19 2.82
CA GLY A 416 -11.71 -17.31 3.70
C GLY A 416 -11.97 -15.82 3.50
N LYS A 417 -12.82 -15.41 2.54
CA LYS A 417 -13.27 -14.02 2.47
C LYS A 417 -14.12 -13.68 3.69
N LYS A 418 -13.73 -12.63 4.41
CA LYS A 418 -14.36 -12.21 5.65
C LYS A 418 -14.37 -10.68 5.75
N LEU A 419 -15.16 -10.18 6.70
CA LEU A 419 -15.35 -8.74 6.90
C LEU A 419 -14.06 -8.04 7.37
N ASP A 420 -13.23 -8.70 8.19
CA ASP A 420 -11.94 -8.18 8.63
C ASP A 420 -10.99 -7.91 7.45
N GLU A 421 -10.97 -8.81 6.47
CA GLU A 421 -10.22 -8.65 5.23
C GLU A 421 -10.78 -7.55 4.32
N ALA A 422 -12.11 -7.43 4.23
CA ALA A 422 -12.77 -6.32 3.54
C ALA A 422 -12.39 -4.97 4.18
N TYR A 423 -12.43 -4.87 5.51
CA TYR A 423 -11.99 -3.67 6.25
C TYR A 423 -10.52 -3.35 6.01
N LYS A 424 -9.65 -4.36 5.89
CA LYS A 424 -8.25 -4.10 5.53
C LYS A 424 -8.16 -3.41 4.16
N ALA A 425 -8.94 -3.83 3.16
CA ALA A 425 -8.95 -3.17 1.85
C ALA A 425 -9.42 -1.70 1.93
N PHE A 426 -10.47 -1.41 2.71
CA PHE A 426 -10.92 -0.03 2.96
C PHE A 426 -9.88 0.81 3.67
N ILE A 427 -9.27 0.29 4.73
CA ILE A 427 -8.20 0.97 5.48
C ILE A 427 -7.05 1.28 4.53
N MET A 428 -6.65 0.32 3.69
CA MET A 428 -5.51 0.54 2.80
C MET A 428 -5.77 1.62 1.76
N LEU A 429 -6.95 1.62 1.14
CA LEU A 429 -7.33 2.66 0.19
C LEU A 429 -7.42 4.03 0.86
N THR A 430 -8.05 4.09 2.04
CA THR A 430 -8.29 5.33 2.77
C THR A 430 -7.00 5.94 3.31
N CYS A 431 -6.08 5.12 3.84
CA CYS A 431 -4.78 5.59 4.28
C CYS A 431 -3.95 6.16 3.11
N ALA A 432 -3.98 5.54 1.93
CA ALA A 432 -3.31 6.09 0.75
C ALA A 432 -3.85 7.48 0.38
N LEU A 433 -5.17 7.67 0.47
CA LEU A 433 -5.81 8.96 0.19
C LEU A 433 -5.43 10.00 1.25
N ALA A 434 -5.59 9.66 2.53
CA ALA A 434 -5.26 10.55 3.64
C ALA A 434 -3.78 10.99 3.57
N TYR A 435 -2.88 10.07 3.27
CA TYR A 435 -1.45 10.37 3.14
C TYR A 435 -1.11 11.20 1.91
N SER A 436 -1.82 11.00 0.80
CA SER A 436 -1.66 11.85 -0.38
C SER A 436 -2.06 13.30 -0.05
N VAL A 437 -3.16 13.49 0.69
CA VAL A 437 -3.58 14.83 1.14
C VAL A 437 -2.58 15.46 2.12
N ILE A 438 -2.07 14.69 3.09
CA ILE A 438 -1.18 15.21 4.14
C ILE A 438 0.23 15.48 3.59
N PHE A 439 0.82 14.51 2.89
CA PHE A 439 2.25 14.54 2.52
C PHE A 439 2.50 15.05 1.11
N GLN A 440 1.53 14.94 0.20
CA GLN A 440 1.63 15.42 -1.18
C GLN A 440 0.66 16.57 -1.49
N GLY A 441 -0.11 17.03 -0.50
CA GLY A 441 -0.98 18.19 -0.63
C GLY A 441 -0.31 19.49 -0.17
N PRO A 442 -0.76 20.65 -0.64
CA PRO A 442 -0.19 21.95 -0.30
C PRO A 442 -0.71 22.54 1.04
N TRP A 443 -1.54 21.80 1.78
CA TRP A 443 -2.22 22.30 2.98
C TRP A 443 -1.35 22.11 4.24
N GLY A 444 -0.88 23.22 4.82
CA GLY A 444 -0.05 23.18 6.04
C GLY A 444 -0.77 22.65 7.26
N ILE A 445 -2.05 22.98 7.39
CA ILE A 445 -2.84 22.66 8.59
C ILE A 445 -2.89 21.16 8.89
N PHE A 446 -3.07 20.31 7.86
CA PHE A 446 -3.09 18.86 8.04
C PHE A 446 -1.72 18.31 8.43
N LYS A 447 -0.63 18.88 7.91
CA LYS A 447 0.74 18.49 8.27
C LYS A 447 1.04 18.84 9.72
N THR A 448 0.67 20.04 10.15
CA THR A 448 0.82 20.51 11.52
C THR A 448 0.04 19.63 12.50
N TRP A 449 -1.22 19.30 12.19
CA TRP A 449 -2.01 18.39 13.02
C TRP A 449 -1.43 16.97 13.07
N ALA A 450 -1.00 16.42 11.92
CA ALA A 450 -0.37 15.10 11.85
C ALA A 450 0.99 15.04 12.59
N ASN A 451 1.65 16.19 12.81
CA ASN A 451 2.87 16.31 13.60
C ASN A 451 2.61 16.49 15.12
N MET A 452 1.46 16.02 15.63
CA MET A 452 1.00 16.14 17.02
C MET A 452 0.90 17.58 17.57
N SER A 453 0.57 18.55 16.72
CA SER A 453 0.21 19.88 17.21
C SER A 453 -1.17 19.84 17.88
N MET A 454 -1.23 20.30 19.13
CA MET A 454 -2.45 20.29 19.95
C MET A 454 -3.19 21.64 19.87
N PRO A 455 -4.54 21.66 19.87
CA PRO A 455 -5.46 20.52 19.95
C PRO A 455 -5.75 19.83 18.61
N GLY A 456 -5.20 20.34 17.50
CA GLY A 456 -5.51 19.89 16.14
C GLY A 456 -5.28 18.39 15.87
N PHE A 457 -4.33 17.76 16.57
CA PHE A 457 -4.10 16.32 16.49
C PHE A 457 -5.34 15.49 16.83
N PHE A 458 -6.18 15.90 17.79
CA PHE A 458 -7.40 15.16 18.12
C PHE A 458 -8.44 15.21 16.98
N ILE A 459 -8.55 16.37 16.31
CA ILE A 459 -9.41 16.53 15.14
C ILE A 459 -8.91 15.65 14.01
N TYR A 460 -7.60 15.67 13.75
CA TYR A 460 -6.96 14.79 12.78
C TYR A 460 -7.19 13.31 13.12
N ALA A 461 -6.98 12.90 14.37
CA ALA A 461 -7.12 11.51 14.79
C ALA A 461 -8.57 11.01 14.68
N GLY A 462 -9.53 11.80 15.18
CA GLY A 462 -10.95 11.50 15.06
C GLY A 462 -11.39 11.42 13.60
N GLY A 463 -11.04 12.43 12.79
CA GLY A 463 -11.35 12.46 11.37
C GLY A 463 -10.73 11.30 10.60
N PHE A 464 -9.46 10.96 10.88
CA PHE A 464 -8.77 9.83 10.26
C PHE A 464 -9.45 8.49 10.56
N LEU A 465 -9.83 8.24 11.82
CA LEU A 465 -10.53 7.01 12.20
C LEU A 465 -11.95 6.94 11.62
N VAL A 466 -12.70 8.05 11.66
CA VAL A 466 -14.05 8.14 11.07
C VAL A 466 -13.99 7.90 9.56
N LEU A 467 -13.00 8.46 8.87
CA LEU A 467 -12.82 8.27 7.44
C LEU A 467 -12.58 6.79 7.10
N ASN A 468 -11.67 6.13 7.83
CA ASN A 468 -11.28 4.74 7.60
C ASN A 468 -12.36 3.71 7.97
N LEU A 469 -13.05 3.90 9.10
CA LEU A 469 -13.94 2.89 9.67
C LEU A 469 -15.41 3.10 9.29
N LEU A 470 -15.81 4.33 8.96
CA LEU A 470 -17.20 4.69 8.73
C LEU A 470 -17.42 5.24 7.32
N ILE A 471 -16.80 6.38 6.96
CA ILE A 471 -17.15 7.12 5.73
C ILE A 471 -16.89 6.28 4.47
N VAL A 472 -15.67 5.78 4.27
CA VAL A 472 -15.34 5.04 3.03
C VAL A 472 -16.09 3.70 2.94
N PRO A 473 -16.17 2.88 4.02
CA PRO A 473 -17.00 1.67 3.99
C PRO A 473 -18.48 1.94 3.73
N LEU A 474 -19.06 3.01 4.31
CA LEU A 474 -20.47 3.39 4.07
C LEU A 474 -20.70 3.88 2.65
N LEU A 475 -19.78 4.71 2.13
CA LEU A 475 -19.86 5.17 0.75
C LEU A 475 -19.82 3.97 -0.19
N PHE A 476 -18.89 3.04 0.01
CA PHE A 476 -18.85 1.81 -0.80
C PHE A 476 -20.11 0.96 -0.61
N ALA A 477 -20.63 0.82 0.61
CA ALA A 477 -21.88 0.11 0.89
C ALA A 477 -23.08 0.75 0.17
N LEU A 478 -23.12 2.08 0.07
CA LEU A 478 -24.10 2.81 -0.72
C LEU A 478 -24.00 2.46 -2.21
N PHE A 479 -22.79 2.43 -2.79
CA PHE A 479 -22.61 2.02 -4.19
C PHE A 479 -23.00 0.54 -4.43
N VAL A 480 -22.70 -0.36 -3.50
CA VAL A 480 -23.17 -1.76 -3.54
C VAL A 480 -24.69 -1.84 -3.46
N TRP A 481 -25.32 -1.03 -2.59
CA TRP A 481 -26.77 -0.97 -2.43
C TRP A 481 -27.45 -0.44 -3.70
N ILE A 482 -26.92 0.63 -4.31
CA ILE A 482 -27.39 1.14 -5.60
C ILE A 482 -27.28 0.04 -6.67
N GLY A 483 -26.14 -0.66 -6.75
CA GLY A 483 -25.94 -1.74 -7.72
C GLY A 483 -26.92 -2.89 -7.55
N LYS A 484 -27.16 -3.31 -6.30
CA LYS A 484 -28.17 -4.33 -5.98
C LYS A 484 -29.58 -3.84 -6.36
N GLY A 485 -29.95 -2.62 -5.99
CA GLY A 485 -31.25 -2.04 -6.32
C GLY A 485 -31.49 -1.93 -7.82
N LEU A 486 -30.49 -1.53 -8.61
CA LEU A 486 -30.57 -1.49 -10.07
C LEU A 486 -30.65 -2.89 -10.70
N ALA A 487 -29.94 -3.88 -10.15
CA ALA A 487 -29.96 -5.25 -10.66
C ALA A 487 -31.29 -5.97 -10.39
N PHE A 488 -31.83 -5.85 -9.18
CA PHE A 488 -33.03 -6.58 -8.74
C PHE A 488 -34.31 -5.75 -8.68
N LYS A 489 -34.24 -4.45 -9.00
CA LYS A 489 -35.34 -3.48 -8.86
C LYS A 489 -35.92 -3.40 -7.43
N ASP A 490 -35.07 -3.65 -6.43
CA ASP A 490 -35.44 -3.65 -5.02
C ASP A 490 -34.55 -2.68 -4.22
N PHE A 491 -35.13 -1.51 -3.87
CA PHE A 491 -34.51 -0.49 -3.04
C PHE A 491 -35.10 -0.45 -1.61
N SER A 492 -35.96 -1.40 -1.25
CA SER A 492 -36.82 -1.30 -0.05
C SER A 492 -36.05 -1.28 1.28
N LYS A 493 -34.81 -1.79 1.32
CA LYS A 493 -34.03 -1.98 2.56
C LYS A 493 -32.78 -1.11 2.63
N ILE A 494 -32.96 0.21 2.77
CA ILE A 494 -31.85 1.19 2.92
C ILE A 494 -30.98 0.92 4.15
N GLY A 495 -31.55 0.34 5.22
CA GLY A 495 -30.81 -0.01 6.44
C GLY A 495 -29.64 -0.97 6.22
N HIS A 496 -29.61 -1.71 5.10
CA HIS A 496 -28.50 -2.59 4.78
C HIS A 496 -27.16 -1.87 4.63
N ILE A 497 -27.16 -0.58 4.25
CA ILE A 497 -25.94 0.23 4.11
C ILE A 497 -25.12 0.26 5.41
N PHE A 498 -25.78 0.21 6.57
CA PHE A 498 -25.13 0.22 7.89
C PHE A 498 -24.69 -1.17 8.39
N THR A 499 -25.03 -2.25 7.67
CA THR A 499 -24.69 -3.64 8.06
C THR A 499 -23.19 -3.84 8.30
N PRO A 500 -22.27 -3.34 7.44
CA PRO A 500 -20.83 -3.49 7.65
C PRO A 500 -20.34 -2.89 8.97
N ILE A 501 -20.88 -1.73 9.37
CA ILE A 501 -20.53 -1.07 10.64
C ILE A 501 -21.03 -1.89 11.83
N VAL A 502 -22.29 -2.31 11.79
CA VAL A 502 -22.88 -3.11 12.87
C VAL A 502 -22.09 -4.41 13.06
N ASP A 503 -21.72 -5.07 11.97
CA ASP A 503 -20.94 -6.30 12.02
C ASP A 503 -19.49 -6.07 12.48
N MET A 504 -18.86 -4.96 12.08
CA MET A 504 -17.55 -4.56 12.61
C MET A 504 -17.62 -4.36 14.13
N LEU A 505 -18.61 -3.63 14.63
CA LEU A 505 -18.77 -3.35 16.07
C LEU A 505 -19.01 -4.65 16.85
N LYS A 506 -19.88 -5.54 16.33
CA LYS A 506 -20.11 -6.87 16.90
C LYS A 506 -18.81 -7.69 16.93
N SER A 507 -18.07 -7.73 15.83
CA SER A 507 -16.80 -8.46 15.74
C SER A 507 -15.75 -7.90 16.69
N THR A 508 -15.67 -6.56 16.82
CA THR A 508 -14.73 -5.90 17.74
C THR A 508 -15.09 -6.18 19.19
N LYS A 509 -16.37 -6.09 19.56
CA LYS A 509 -16.84 -6.46 20.90
C LYS A 509 -16.52 -7.92 21.24
N SER A 510 -16.63 -8.82 20.26
CA SER A 510 -16.34 -10.25 20.45
C SER A 510 -14.87 -10.57 20.77
N MET A 511 -13.93 -9.64 20.56
CA MET A 511 -12.52 -9.82 20.95
C MET A 511 -12.29 -9.67 22.45
N PHE A 512 -13.15 -8.90 23.12
CA PHE A 512 -13.02 -8.57 24.55
C PHE A 512 -13.96 -9.40 25.44
N VAL A 513 -14.81 -10.25 24.86
CA VAL A 513 -15.76 -11.11 25.60
C VAL A 513 -15.27 -12.58 25.57
N PRO A 514 -15.15 -13.26 26.73
CA PRO A 514 -14.72 -14.66 26.82
C PRO A 514 -15.61 -15.64 26.02
N SER A 515 -15.00 -16.70 25.47
CA SER A 515 -15.63 -17.55 24.45
C SER A 515 -16.73 -18.50 24.92
N SER A 516 -17.08 -18.52 26.21
CA SER A 516 -18.16 -19.39 26.72
C SER A 516 -19.55 -18.91 26.26
N ALA A 517 -19.76 -17.60 26.11
CA ALA A 517 -21.00 -17.02 25.61
C ALA A 517 -21.16 -17.08 24.06
N GLN A 518 -20.11 -17.53 23.35
CA GLN A 518 -20.05 -17.50 21.88
C GLN A 518 -20.58 -18.79 21.23
N ALA A 519 -20.67 -19.88 21.99
CA ALA A 519 -21.18 -21.17 21.48
C ALA A 519 -22.70 -21.15 21.25
N GLU A 520 -23.46 -20.42 22.08
CA GLU A 520 -24.91 -20.29 21.92
C GLU A 520 -25.33 -19.32 20.81
N ALA A 521 -24.58 -18.23 20.58
CA ALA A 521 -24.93 -17.23 19.57
C ALA A 521 -24.66 -17.68 18.12
N ALA A 522 -23.83 -18.71 17.92
CA ALA A 522 -23.53 -19.25 16.59
C ALA A 522 -24.59 -20.27 16.10
N ALA A 523 -25.48 -20.73 16.99
CA ALA A 523 -26.47 -21.76 16.68
C ALA A 523 -27.74 -21.22 15.98
N THR A 524 -27.87 -19.89 15.80
CA THR A 524 -29.08 -19.24 15.23
C THR A 524 -28.80 -18.37 14.00
N ALA A 525 -27.80 -18.74 13.18
CA ALA A 525 -27.57 -18.06 11.89
C ALA A 525 -28.41 -18.70 10.76
N GLU A 526 -29.43 -17.95 10.36
CA GLU A 526 -30.37 -18.09 9.23
C GLU A 526 -30.06 -19.15 8.15
N LYS A 527 -31.05 -20.04 7.96
CA LYS A 527 -31.24 -20.81 6.73
C LYS A 527 -31.56 -19.88 5.55
N SER A 528 -30.85 -20.12 4.45
CA SER A 528 -31.36 -20.01 3.07
C SER A 528 -31.89 -18.65 2.60
N ALA A 529 -30.99 -17.85 2.04
CA ALA A 529 -31.30 -16.95 0.92
C ALA A 529 -30.29 -17.22 -0.21
N ASN A 530 -30.68 -17.00 -1.46
CA ASN A 530 -29.79 -17.15 -2.62
C ASN A 530 -28.51 -16.32 -2.36
N PRO A 531 -27.28 -16.84 -2.53
CA PRO A 531 -26.07 -16.10 -2.18
C PRO A 531 -25.96 -14.71 -2.86
N SER A 532 -26.58 -14.53 -4.03
CA SER A 532 -26.71 -13.25 -4.74
C SER A 532 -27.62 -12.23 -4.06
N GLU A 533 -28.53 -12.66 -3.20
CA GLU A 533 -29.51 -11.81 -2.50
C GLU A 533 -28.98 -11.29 -1.16
N SER A 534 -27.96 -11.94 -0.60
CA SER A 534 -27.33 -11.49 0.64
C SER A 534 -26.47 -10.23 0.40
N PHE A 535 -26.93 -9.09 0.91
CA PHE A 535 -26.17 -7.82 0.84
C PHE A 535 -24.78 -7.94 1.46
N LYS A 536 -24.68 -8.63 2.61
CA LYS A 536 -23.41 -8.81 3.32
C LYS A 536 -22.39 -9.59 2.50
N LYS A 537 -22.79 -10.72 1.88
CA LYS A 537 -21.89 -11.50 1.03
C LYS A 537 -21.45 -10.68 -0.18
N LEU A 538 -22.38 -9.99 -0.83
CA LEU A 538 -22.11 -9.14 -1.98
C LEU A 538 -21.15 -7.98 -1.64
N PHE A 539 -21.35 -7.31 -0.51
CA PHE A 539 -20.47 -6.25 0.00
C PHE A 539 -19.05 -6.78 0.23
N ILE A 540 -18.91 -7.91 0.93
CA ILE A 540 -17.60 -8.53 1.21
C ILE A 540 -16.93 -8.97 -0.10
N ASP A 541 -17.66 -9.59 -1.02
CA ASP A 541 -17.07 -10.07 -2.26
C ASP A 541 -16.63 -8.92 -3.17
N LEU A 542 -17.47 -7.88 -3.31
CA LEU A 542 -17.15 -6.72 -4.14
C LEU A 542 -16.04 -5.85 -3.53
N SER A 543 -15.83 -5.84 -2.21
CA SER A 543 -14.72 -5.05 -1.62
C SER A 543 -13.34 -5.49 -2.12
N TYR A 544 -13.20 -6.70 -2.69
CA TYR A 544 -11.93 -7.18 -3.25
C TYR A 544 -11.54 -6.45 -4.54
N VAL A 545 -12.46 -5.73 -5.19
CA VAL A 545 -12.10 -4.83 -6.30
C VAL A 545 -11.25 -3.65 -5.84
N LEU A 546 -11.23 -3.36 -4.53
CA LEU A 546 -10.40 -2.31 -3.96
C LEU A 546 -8.95 -2.75 -3.77
N VAL A 547 -8.65 -4.06 -3.85
CA VAL A 547 -7.28 -4.55 -3.66
C VAL A 547 -6.36 -4.11 -4.82
N PRO A 548 -6.70 -4.31 -6.11
CA PRO A 548 -5.89 -3.75 -7.19
C PRO A 548 -5.79 -2.22 -7.16
N MET A 549 -6.91 -1.52 -6.96
CA MET A 549 -6.96 -0.06 -6.91
C MET A 549 -6.13 0.51 -5.74
N GLY A 550 -6.29 -0.08 -4.54
CA GLY A 550 -5.55 0.31 -3.36
C GLY A 550 -4.04 0.15 -3.57
N LEU A 551 -3.60 -0.97 -4.15
CA LEU A 551 -2.17 -1.16 -4.46
C LEU A 551 -1.69 -0.12 -5.47
N ALA A 552 -2.47 0.16 -6.52
CA ALA A 552 -2.14 1.20 -7.49
C ALA A 552 -2.03 2.60 -6.85
N CYS A 553 -2.93 2.94 -5.93
CA CYS A 553 -2.86 4.20 -5.17
C CYS A 553 -1.58 4.28 -4.33
N TRP A 554 -1.19 3.20 -3.65
CA TRP A 554 0.06 3.14 -2.89
C TRP A 554 1.30 3.19 -3.78
N MET A 555 1.29 2.51 -4.93
CA MET A 555 2.38 2.57 -5.91
C MET A 555 2.54 4.00 -6.45
N ALA A 556 1.43 4.65 -6.83
CA ALA A 556 1.45 6.03 -7.29
C ALA A 556 1.96 6.98 -6.19
N PHE A 557 1.49 6.84 -4.96
CA PHE A 557 2.01 7.60 -3.82
C PHE A 557 3.53 7.41 -3.66
N SER A 558 4.05 6.18 -3.76
CA SER A 558 5.47 5.88 -3.55
C SER A 558 6.38 6.34 -4.69
N VAL A 559 5.87 6.46 -5.91
CA VAL A 559 6.66 6.92 -7.06
C VAL A 559 7.18 8.34 -6.86
N SER A 560 6.34 9.31 -6.44
CA SER A 560 6.83 10.67 -6.22
C SER A 560 7.86 10.73 -5.09
N PHE A 561 7.62 10.01 -3.99
CA PHE A 561 8.56 9.91 -2.87
C PHE A 561 9.94 9.40 -3.29
N LEU A 562 9.99 8.35 -4.12
CA LEU A 562 11.26 7.79 -4.59
C LEU A 562 12.02 8.79 -5.47
N PHE A 563 11.34 9.41 -6.43
CA PHE A 563 11.95 10.34 -7.39
C PHE A 563 12.49 11.62 -6.73
N ILE A 564 11.77 12.15 -5.73
CA ILE A 564 12.16 13.38 -5.00
C ILE A 564 13.37 13.11 -4.09
N ASN A 565 13.46 11.91 -3.51
CA ASN A 565 14.44 11.62 -2.45
C ASN A 565 15.59 10.72 -2.89
N ILE A 566 15.72 10.40 -4.17
CA ILE A 566 16.75 9.48 -4.67
C ILE A 566 18.17 9.96 -4.35
N VAL A 567 18.41 11.28 -4.36
CA VAL A 567 19.72 11.86 -4.01
C VAL A 567 20.06 11.64 -2.53
N TYR A 568 19.08 11.72 -1.63
CA TYR A 568 19.29 11.44 -0.20
C TYR A 568 19.71 9.99 0.07
N ILE A 569 19.30 9.04 -0.78
CA ILE A 569 19.77 7.64 -0.69
C ILE A 569 21.29 7.59 -0.84
N LEU A 570 21.85 8.36 -1.78
CA LEU A 570 23.30 8.44 -1.98
C LEU A 570 24.01 9.11 -0.80
N HIS A 571 23.39 10.11 -0.16
CA HIS A 571 23.97 10.77 1.01
C HIS A 571 24.09 9.80 2.18
N VAL A 572 23.00 9.12 2.55
CA VAL A 572 22.98 8.25 3.74
C VAL A 572 23.78 6.97 3.55
N ILE A 573 24.07 6.54 2.32
CA ILE A 573 24.99 5.42 2.08
C ILE A 573 26.44 5.86 2.39
N SER A 574 26.80 7.11 2.12
CA SER A 574 28.13 7.66 2.44
C SER A 574 28.28 8.08 3.91
N ASP A 575 27.21 8.57 4.54
CA ASP A 575 27.19 9.02 5.93
C ASP A 575 25.93 8.52 6.67
N PRO A 576 25.87 7.22 7.01
CA PRO A 576 24.65 6.61 7.54
C PRO A 576 24.20 7.17 8.90
N PHE A 577 25.15 7.67 9.69
CA PHE A 577 24.88 8.20 11.03
C PHE A 577 24.84 9.74 11.04
N GLY A 578 25.25 10.41 9.97
CA GLY A 578 25.40 11.87 9.96
C GLY A 578 26.55 12.36 10.84
N TRP A 579 27.55 11.52 11.10
CA TRP A 579 28.74 11.86 11.90
C TRP A 579 29.83 12.54 11.07
N GLY A 580 29.55 12.73 9.79
CA GLY A 580 30.43 13.45 8.88
C GLY A 580 31.22 12.54 7.94
N TRP A 581 30.95 11.23 7.92
CA TRP A 581 31.63 10.26 7.07
C TRP A 581 31.45 10.54 5.57
N ASN A 582 32.30 9.98 4.73
CA ASN A 582 32.16 10.08 3.28
C ASN A 582 32.64 8.82 2.59
N LEU A 583 32.02 7.68 2.92
CA LEU A 583 32.50 6.35 2.50
C LEU A 583 32.59 6.19 0.98
N PHE A 584 31.72 6.85 0.21
CA PHE A 584 31.66 6.73 -1.26
C PHE A 584 31.80 8.07 -2.00
N GLY A 585 32.19 9.15 -1.31
CA GLY A 585 32.34 10.47 -1.95
C GLY A 585 31.03 11.22 -2.22
N THR A 586 29.87 10.69 -1.83
CA THR A 586 28.54 11.22 -2.21
C THR A 586 27.87 12.10 -1.16
N LYS A 587 28.51 12.38 -0.01
CA LYS A 587 27.89 13.19 1.06
C LYS A 587 27.61 14.65 0.64
N GLY A 588 28.45 15.22 -0.21
CA GLY A 588 28.39 16.63 -0.62
C GLY A 588 27.54 16.90 -1.87
N LEU A 589 26.80 15.91 -2.38
CA LEU A 589 25.95 16.12 -3.54
C LEU A 589 24.83 17.12 -3.19
N GLU A 590 24.58 18.07 -4.08
CA GLU A 590 23.47 19.00 -3.89
C GLU A 590 22.15 18.25 -4.12
N TRP A 591 21.19 18.41 -3.21
CA TRP A 591 19.87 17.83 -3.38
C TRP A 591 19.13 18.54 -4.54
N LYS A 592 18.67 17.75 -5.50
CA LYS A 592 17.75 18.17 -6.55
C LYS A 592 16.75 17.05 -6.81
N PRO A 593 15.44 17.33 -6.92
CA PRO A 593 14.46 16.30 -7.27
C PRO A 593 14.70 15.82 -8.71
N VAL A 594 14.58 14.51 -8.93
CA VAL A 594 14.82 13.89 -10.24
C VAL A 594 13.49 13.57 -10.90
N GLY A 595 13.39 13.80 -12.21
CA GLY A 595 12.23 13.36 -13.02
C GLY A 595 10.90 14.02 -12.66
N THR A 596 10.92 15.27 -12.19
CA THR A 596 9.73 16.03 -11.76
C THR A 596 8.68 16.20 -12.86
N GLY A 597 9.11 16.33 -14.12
CA GLY A 597 8.21 16.37 -15.27
C GLY A 597 7.67 15.01 -15.72
N VAL A 598 8.17 13.88 -15.19
CA VAL A 598 7.81 12.53 -15.69
C VAL A 598 7.00 11.74 -14.66
N TYR A 599 7.33 11.84 -13.38
CA TYR A 599 6.70 11.01 -12.35
C TYR A 599 5.16 11.20 -12.26
N PRO A 600 4.54 12.38 -12.46
CA PRO A 600 3.09 12.52 -12.41
C PRO A 600 2.38 11.67 -13.48
N TYR A 601 2.97 11.53 -14.66
CA TYR A 601 2.45 10.66 -15.73
C TYR A 601 2.59 9.18 -15.39
N ILE A 602 3.66 8.80 -14.69
CA ILE A 602 3.83 7.43 -14.16
C ILE A 602 2.75 7.14 -13.11
N GLN A 603 2.50 8.08 -12.20
CA GLN A 603 1.40 7.97 -11.22
C GLN A 603 0.05 7.79 -11.92
N ALA A 604 -0.24 8.60 -12.94
CA ALA A 604 -1.46 8.49 -13.73
C ALA A 604 -1.62 7.12 -14.39
N PHE A 605 -0.56 6.64 -15.04
CA PHE A 605 -0.55 5.34 -15.70
C PHE A 605 -0.83 4.19 -14.73
N ILE A 606 -0.20 4.22 -13.53
CA ILE A 606 -0.42 3.24 -12.48
C ILE A 606 -1.88 3.24 -12.03
N LEU A 607 -2.48 4.43 -11.80
CA LEU A 607 -3.88 4.56 -11.40
C LEU A 607 -4.85 4.05 -12.48
N PHE A 608 -4.60 4.36 -13.75
CA PHE A 608 -5.40 3.84 -14.86
C PHE A 608 -5.31 2.32 -14.98
N PHE A 609 -4.12 1.74 -14.81
CA PHE A 609 -3.95 0.30 -14.78
C PHE A 609 -4.71 -0.32 -13.61
N GLY A 610 -4.64 0.29 -12.42
CA GLY A 610 -5.42 -0.09 -11.25
C GLY A 610 -6.92 -0.11 -11.52
N LEU A 611 -7.46 0.93 -12.17
CA LEU A 611 -8.88 1.04 -12.54
C LEU A 611 -9.32 -0.09 -13.46
N ILE A 612 -8.58 -0.32 -14.56
CA ILE A 612 -8.86 -1.38 -15.52
C ILE A 612 -8.85 -2.74 -14.82
N TYR A 613 -7.84 -2.97 -13.97
CA TYR A 613 -7.63 -4.24 -13.33
C TYR A 613 -8.67 -4.53 -12.23
N SER A 614 -9.07 -3.51 -11.47
CA SER A 614 -10.18 -3.59 -10.51
C SER A 614 -11.51 -3.91 -11.19
N ASN A 615 -11.84 -3.26 -12.31
CA ASN A 615 -13.04 -3.59 -13.09
C ASN A 615 -13.01 -5.03 -13.61
N TRP A 616 -11.84 -5.50 -14.08
CA TRP A 616 -11.66 -6.88 -14.54
C TRP A 616 -11.85 -7.91 -13.42
N ILE A 617 -11.32 -7.65 -12.22
CA ILE A 617 -11.52 -8.50 -11.04
C ILE A 617 -13.00 -8.49 -10.62
N GLY A 618 -13.63 -7.32 -10.54
CA GLY A 618 -15.06 -7.20 -10.19
C GLY A 618 -15.95 -8.03 -11.09
N ALA A 619 -15.66 -8.03 -12.39
CA ALA A 619 -16.35 -8.86 -13.37
C ALA A 619 -16.23 -10.36 -13.11
N LYS A 620 -15.04 -10.83 -12.77
CA LYS A 620 -14.81 -12.24 -12.48
C LYS A 620 -15.45 -12.65 -11.17
N ILE A 621 -15.54 -11.75 -10.20
CA ILE A 621 -16.24 -11.99 -8.93
C ILE A 621 -17.73 -12.17 -9.20
N ILE A 622 -18.39 -11.24 -9.90
CA ILE A 622 -19.82 -11.35 -10.19
C ILE A 622 -20.14 -12.47 -11.19
N ALA A 623 -19.18 -12.88 -12.02
CA ALA A 623 -19.36 -13.96 -12.99
C ALA A 623 -19.77 -15.28 -12.32
N LYS A 624 -19.38 -15.46 -11.04
CA LYS A 624 -19.74 -16.62 -10.23
C LYS A 624 -21.21 -16.64 -9.80
N TYR A 625 -21.85 -15.48 -9.77
CA TYR A 625 -23.24 -15.37 -9.37
C TYR A 625 -24.14 -15.77 -10.55
N PRO A 626 -25.26 -16.49 -10.29
CA PRO A 626 -26.21 -16.93 -11.30
C PRO A 626 -27.13 -15.77 -11.74
N LEU A 627 -26.51 -14.71 -12.29
CA LEU A 627 -27.18 -13.50 -12.74
C LEU A 627 -27.09 -13.38 -14.26
N ASP A 628 -28.10 -12.76 -14.87
CA ASP A 628 -28.08 -12.43 -16.29
C ASP A 628 -27.02 -11.35 -16.60
N LYS A 629 -26.76 -11.12 -17.89
CA LYS A 629 -25.76 -10.13 -18.31
C LYS A 629 -26.14 -8.71 -17.87
N GLY A 630 -27.42 -8.36 -17.92
CA GLY A 630 -27.92 -7.02 -17.59
C GLY A 630 -27.76 -6.69 -16.10
N GLN A 631 -28.12 -7.62 -15.22
CA GLN A 631 -27.97 -7.56 -13.78
C GLN A 631 -26.50 -7.44 -13.39
N LYS A 632 -25.63 -8.25 -13.99
CA LYS A 632 -24.17 -8.16 -13.77
C LYS A 632 -23.63 -6.77 -14.10
N PHE A 633 -24.06 -6.20 -15.22
CA PHE A 633 -23.66 -4.84 -15.61
C PHE A 633 -24.18 -3.78 -14.62
N ARG A 634 -25.47 -3.82 -14.29
CA ARG A 634 -26.10 -2.86 -13.36
C ARG A 634 -25.50 -2.93 -11.95
N LEU A 635 -25.04 -4.11 -11.54
CA LEU A 635 -24.36 -4.32 -10.27
C LEU A 635 -22.94 -3.71 -10.26
N LEU A 636 -22.19 -3.81 -11.36
CA LEU A 636 -20.83 -3.24 -11.44
C LEU A 636 -20.80 -1.76 -11.73
N LEU A 637 -21.77 -1.23 -12.47
CA LEU A 637 -21.73 0.16 -12.92
C LEU A 637 -21.49 1.14 -11.74
N PRO A 638 -22.22 1.07 -10.61
CA PRO A 638 -21.93 1.92 -9.45
C PRO A 638 -20.54 1.69 -8.86
N ILE A 639 -20.07 0.44 -8.81
CA ILE A 639 -18.71 0.11 -8.32
C ILE A 639 -17.64 0.72 -9.23
N THR A 640 -17.82 0.66 -10.55
CA THR A 640 -16.92 1.32 -11.50
C THR A 640 -16.95 2.84 -11.33
N VAL A 641 -18.12 3.44 -11.09
CA VAL A 641 -18.22 4.88 -10.79
C VAL A 641 -17.46 5.25 -9.52
N PHE A 642 -17.58 4.45 -8.46
CA PHE A 642 -16.79 4.63 -7.23
C PHE A 642 -15.28 4.55 -7.50
N LEU A 643 -14.82 3.57 -8.27
CA LEU A 643 -13.41 3.44 -8.66
C LEU A 643 -12.94 4.61 -9.52
N MET A 644 -13.76 5.08 -10.47
CA MET A 644 -13.44 6.27 -11.29
C MET A 644 -13.34 7.53 -10.42
N ALA A 645 -14.23 7.70 -9.44
CA ALA A 645 -14.19 8.83 -8.53
C ALA A 645 -12.91 8.84 -7.69
N ILE A 646 -12.47 7.67 -7.20
CA ILE A 646 -11.18 7.52 -6.51
C ILE A 646 -10.03 7.87 -7.45
N THR A 647 -10.00 7.29 -8.66
CA THR A 647 -8.93 7.56 -9.63
C THR A 647 -8.85 9.05 -9.96
N ALA A 648 -9.99 9.70 -10.23
CA ALA A 648 -10.05 11.13 -10.50
C ALA A 648 -9.57 11.97 -9.32
N LEU A 649 -9.93 11.59 -8.08
CA LEU A 649 -9.48 12.28 -6.86
C LEU A 649 -7.96 12.19 -6.69
N PHE A 650 -7.36 11.02 -6.90
CA PHE A 650 -5.90 10.88 -6.84
C PHE A 650 -5.19 11.64 -7.97
N LEU A 651 -5.74 11.63 -9.19
CA LEU A 651 -5.19 12.41 -10.31
C LEU A 651 -5.25 13.91 -10.04
N TRP A 652 -6.34 14.40 -9.44
CA TRP A 652 -6.47 15.80 -9.02
C TRP A 652 -5.41 16.21 -7.99
N LEU A 653 -5.03 15.29 -7.09
CA LEU A 653 -4.00 15.56 -6.09
C LEU A 653 -2.58 15.57 -6.68
N TYR A 654 -2.32 14.83 -7.76
CA TYR A 654 -0.97 14.60 -8.27
C TYR A 654 -0.59 15.43 -9.49
N ILE A 655 -1.58 15.89 -10.27
CA ILE A 655 -1.36 16.43 -11.62
C ILE A 655 -1.73 17.88 -11.75
#